data_AF-A0A266QEP6-F1
#
_entry.id   AF-A0A266QEP6-F1
#
_cell.length_a   1.000
_cell.length_b   1.000
_cell.length_c   1.000
_cell.angle_alpha   90.00
_cell.angle_beta   90.00
_cell.angle_gamma   90.00
#
_symmetry.space_group_name_H-M   'P 1'
#
loop_
_entity.id
_entity.type
_entity.pdbx_description
1 polymer ?
#
loop_
_entity_poly.entity_id
_entity_poly.type
_entity_poly.pdbx_seq_one_letter_code
_entity_poly.pdbx_strand_id
1 'polypeptide(L)'
;MKIINNDTIQRLCTLVLLIVGLALPLGSAQANSDDGIINLLFIGHDQREGSGYHLSYQYAPMFNQSLGREKIRMEYHEDLQQLTDTGLARFDAVMLYANYDQLSPQQEASLLRFVEQGGAFLPIHSASACFSKSDAYVKLVGGRFHSHGLETFTTRIAPGQENHPVVRGFKGFETKDETYVHSDHNKDGRTVLMLRDQEPWTWVRQQGKGRVFYTAYGHDEATWGQVAFHELLIRGILWSVGDEKRKANRALASSLPTAKYEDKGTIPNYRKVAPAPQYQHPLTPQETMALSMVEQGFELQLFVAEPDIANPVAFAWDERGRLFVAESLDYPNELRADGHGSDRISMCEDTDGDGRADRCSVFADGLNIPTGLVAVNGGFIVAQAPHFLFLKDTDGDGKADVRQVLNSVWGIEDTHAGPSNLRYGHDNRIWGAVGYSGTRSEAQGKFQNGLYRMDVDGRNIEPIAQLNNNTWGLGLSEDFEVFGSTANNAPAWHVPLWRNYVYGKHESMAPGMAAKIDDFSQVFPLTYNFLQVDSHGRYTAGAGFNLYTARAFPERFWNRSAFIGEPTAHFLGQFSLTENGSSYSAHNQGLLLASSDEWLSPVYADVGPDGQLWVADWYNFIIQHNPTPTKASAGFDATTGKGNAHENPLRDGKHGRIYRIVAKGAPAYTPLDLSKADSAGLVAALSNNNLFWRMTAQRKLVQEGRVDAVPALRNILLAPPTMDAIGLDVQSIHAIWTLQGLGHFTMANKANVATIQRALQHPSPATRKNAVRALVESGSTKDLAIAARLDDSDAKTRLWALVALAQQKPSKVAAQELLGLRTQLPSDPWLAQAFTLAALRHGDYYWAALNRTNNAVQGSFLQHFATLEQTPEYMIARQMMSRKSGDLTKTIASWQHLPDQRLPLMATALLEVWRDLRREPSDAELRALQGLLNRLDSESQMAFKLRASGLALEYPKVDEATYAKYYERYAFKPQVWQWSSPESGAVLYRQHCASCHGDDAGGDAALGAPALAGLDHAYIQTQLQKFLVGLRGTHFKDVDGISMRAAVDFLQPEQERMSNISHLSHYVATLPAVTQPSRVKGDVQRGAGYFATCVACHGADGKGNTELGAPRIAGQADWYLLKQLQKYRSGARGADPRDTTGQQMAAMAKTLPDDQALQDLVAYIHSLTAE
;
A
#
# COMPACT_ATOMS: atom_id res chain seq x y z
N MET A 1 -58.71 -48.04 -8.09
CA MET A 1 -59.32 -48.80 -6.98
C MET A 1 -58.40 -48.69 -5.78
N LYS A 2 -58.99 -48.65 -4.58
CA LYS A 2 -58.42 -48.38 -3.24
C LYS A 2 -57.24 -49.29 -2.81
N ILE A 3 -56.28 -48.68 -2.08
CA ILE A 3 -55.62 -49.08 -0.78
C ILE A 3 -55.05 -50.52 -0.70
N ILE A 4 -53.76 -50.79 -0.41
CA ILE A 4 -53.17 -50.94 0.95
C ILE A 4 -51.61 -51.09 0.91
N ASN A 5 -50.97 -50.37 1.84
CA ASN A 5 -49.72 -50.52 2.64
C ASN A 5 -48.34 -50.91 2.09
N ASN A 6 -47.44 -49.91 2.21
CA ASN A 6 -46.21 -49.88 3.04
C ASN A 6 -46.03 -51.02 4.06
N ASP A 7 -45.08 -51.94 3.80
CA ASP A 7 -44.10 -52.39 4.81
C ASP A 7 -43.03 -53.36 4.29
N THR A 8 -43.05 -53.77 3.01
CA THR A 8 -42.14 -54.82 2.51
C THR A 8 -41.10 -54.37 1.48
N ILE A 9 -41.14 -53.12 0.99
CA ILE A 9 -40.17 -52.62 -0.01
C ILE A 9 -39.01 -51.84 0.63
N GLN A 10 -39.13 -51.44 1.90
CA GLN A 10 -38.07 -50.72 2.62
C GLN A 10 -37.02 -51.64 3.29
N ARG A 11 -37.11 -52.97 3.13
CA ARG A 11 -36.17 -53.94 3.74
C ARG A 11 -35.25 -54.67 2.77
N LEU A 12 -35.33 -54.43 1.45
CA LEU A 12 -34.41 -55.05 0.47
C LEU A 12 -33.33 -54.12 -0.11
N CYS A 13 -33.38 -52.81 0.14
CA CYS A 13 -32.34 -51.88 -0.30
C CYS A 13 -31.24 -51.62 0.74
N THR A 14 -31.31 -52.25 1.93
CA THR A 14 -30.37 -52.00 3.05
C THR A 14 -29.34 -53.12 3.25
N LEU A 15 -29.28 -54.13 2.38
CA LEU A 15 -28.38 -55.29 2.57
C LEU A 15 -27.46 -55.62 1.37
N VAL A 16 -27.24 -54.68 0.45
CA VAL A 16 -26.18 -54.75 -0.58
C VAL A 16 -25.19 -53.57 -0.47
N LEU A 17 -25.34 -52.72 0.56
CA LEU A 17 -24.47 -51.57 0.86
C LEU A 17 -23.61 -51.78 2.12
N LEU A 18 -23.46 -53.03 2.56
CA LEU A 18 -22.54 -53.47 3.59
C LEU A 18 -21.81 -54.69 3.01
N ILE A 19 -20.47 -54.68 2.99
CA ILE A 19 -19.56 -55.66 2.37
C ILE A 19 -19.11 -55.32 0.92
N VAL A 20 -18.71 -54.07 0.67
CA VAL A 20 -17.49 -53.71 -0.11
C VAL A 20 -16.96 -52.41 0.49
N GLY A 21 -16.59 -52.47 1.76
CA GLY A 21 -16.13 -51.33 2.54
C GLY A 21 -15.02 -51.77 3.47
N LEU A 22 -13.96 -52.36 2.91
CA LEU A 22 -12.70 -52.67 3.57
C LEU A 22 -11.67 -52.91 2.45
N ALA A 23 -10.59 -52.12 2.48
CA ALA A 23 -9.48 -52.08 1.52
C ALA A 23 -9.72 -51.29 0.20
N LEU A 24 -10.06 -50.01 0.32
CA LEU A 24 -9.37 -49.02 -0.51
C LEU A 24 -8.05 -48.71 0.20
N PRO A 25 -6.89 -48.67 -0.47
CA PRO A 25 -5.71 -48.14 0.17
C PRO A 25 -6.03 -46.68 0.46
N LEU A 26 -6.19 -46.33 1.73
CA LEU A 26 -5.84 -45.02 2.22
C LEU A 26 -4.43 -44.79 1.69
N GLY A 27 -4.35 -44.05 0.58
CA GLY A 27 -3.10 -43.62 0.00
C GLY A 27 -2.29 -43.05 1.14
N SER A 28 -1.21 -43.75 1.46
CA SER A 28 -0.21 -43.32 2.40
C SER A 28 0.04 -41.83 2.19
N ALA A 29 -0.01 -41.07 3.28
CA ALA A 29 0.57 -39.75 3.38
C ALA A 29 2.07 -39.84 3.09
N GLN A 30 2.39 -39.98 1.82
CA GLN A 30 3.71 -40.05 1.24
C GLN A 30 3.73 -39.06 0.08
N ALA A 31 3.37 -37.81 0.40
CA ALA A 31 3.71 -36.66 -0.41
C ALA A 31 5.04 -36.12 0.11
N ASN A 32 6.05 -36.02 -0.76
CA ASN A 32 7.31 -35.28 -0.57
C ASN A 32 8.34 -35.77 0.48
N SER A 33 8.56 -37.09 0.65
CA SER A 33 9.71 -37.57 1.44
C SER A 33 11.08 -37.39 0.75
N ASP A 34 11.11 -37.14 -0.56
CA ASP A 34 12.30 -37.46 -1.36
C ASP A 34 13.22 -36.28 -1.73
N ASP A 35 12.83 -35.01 -1.54
CA ASP A 35 13.70 -33.87 -1.91
C ASP A 35 14.55 -33.32 -0.74
N GLY A 36 14.19 -33.60 0.52
CA GLY A 36 14.87 -33.08 1.70
C GLY A 36 14.48 -31.64 2.11
N ILE A 37 13.56 -30.97 1.43
CA ILE A 37 13.04 -29.65 1.84
C ILE A 37 12.00 -29.83 2.95
N ILE A 38 12.13 -29.06 4.03
CA ILE A 38 11.15 -29.04 5.14
C ILE A 38 10.16 -27.91 4.90
N ASN A 39 8.86 -28.21 4.84
CA ASN A 39 7.79 -27.24 4.71
C ASN A 39 7.24 -26.89 6.11
N LEU A 40 7.45 -25.64 6.53
CA LEU A 40 7.03 -25.10 7.80
C LEU A 40 5.84 -24.15 7.62
N LEU A 41 4.73 -24.44 8.29
CA LEU A 41 3.64 -23.49 8.48
C LEU A 41 3.93 -22.66 9.73
N PHE A 42 4.13 -21.35 9.59
CA PHE A 42 4.23 -20.42 10.71
C PHE A 42 2.89 -19.71 10.88
N ILE A 43 2.26 -19.88 12.04
CA ILE A 43 1.01 -19.21 12.41
C ILE A 43 1.32 -18.13 13.45
N GLY A 44 1.13 -16.88 13.03
CA GLY A 44 1.22 -15.67 13.83
C GLY A 44 -0.15 -15.21 14.35
N HIS A 45 -0.28 -13.90 14.58
CA HIS A 45 -1.55 -13.21 14.82
C HIS A 45 -1.51 -11.79 14.22
N ASP A 46 -2.67 -11.15 14.08
CA ASP A 46 -2.85 -9.86 13.42
C ASP A 46 -2.45 -8.63 14.27
N GLN A 47 -1.62 -8.82 15.31
CA GLN A 47 -1.10 -7.71 16.11
C GLN A 47 -0.16 -6.84 15.28
N ARG A 48 -0.32 -5.52 15.40
CA ARG A 48 0.43 -4.48 14.64
C ARG A 48 1.15 -3.52 15.57
N GLU A 49 2.06 -2.72 15.00
CA GLU A 49 2.74 -1.64 15.74
C GLU A 49 1.75 -0.80 16.56
N GLY A 50 2.04 -0.63 17.85
CA GLY A 50 1.15 0.05 18.83
C GLY A 50 0.29 -0.89 19.68
N SER A 51 0.12 -2.16 19.29
CA SER A 51 -0.55 -3.17 20.14
C SER A 51 0.36 -3.77 21.22
N GLY A 52 1.69 -3.67 21.06
CA GLY A 52 2.68 -4.09 22.06
C GLY A 52 3.70 -5.09 21.51
N TYR A 53 3.87 -6.20 22.22
CA TYR A 53 4.78 -7.33 21.99
C TYR A 53 4.17 -8.38 21.04
N HIS A 54 4.90 -9.47 20.76
CA HIS A 54 4.46 -10.58 19.88
C HIS A 54 4.22 -10.26 18.39
N LEU A 55 4.89 -9.24 17.85
CA LEU A 55 4.72 -8.78 16.47
C LEU A 55 5.20 -9.82 15.42
N SER A 56 4.40 -10.87 15.20
CA SER A 56 4.75 -12.02 14.37
C SER A 56 5.11 -11.64 12.93
N TYR A 57 4.46 -10.62 12.38
CA TYR A 57 4.73 -10.08 11.04
C TYR A 57 6.11 -9.42 10.91
N GLN A 58 6.75 -9.05 12.02
CA GLN A 58 8.14 -8.56 12.06
C GLN A 58 9.12 -9.71 12.27
N TYR A 59 8.82 -10.62 13.20
CA TYR A 59 9.76 -11.64 13.65
C TYR A 59 9.85 -12.87 12.73
N ALA A 60 8.75 -13.25 12.07
CA ALA A 60 8.80 -14.33 11.08
C ALA A 60 9.77 -14.00 9.93
N PRO A 61 9.71 -12.82 9.29
CA PRO A 61 10.75 -12.35 8.36
C PRO A 61 12.19 -12.43 8.88
N MET A 62 12.43 -12.06 10.14
CA MET A 62 13.76 -12.12 10.76
C MET A 62 14.26 -13.56 10.86
N PHE A 63 13.40 -14.48 11.30
CA PHE A 63 13.75 -15.89 11.40
C PHE A 63 14.01 -16.51 10.01
N ASN A 64 13.22 -16.13 9.00
CA ASN A 64 13.33 -16.65 7.63
C ASN A 64 14.72 -16.49 7.03
N GLN A 65 15.47 -15.44 7.42
CA GLN A 65 16.85 -15.17 7.01
C GLN A 65 17.81 -16.34 7.33
N SER A 66 17.46 -17.16 8.32
CA SER A 66 18.27 -18.31 8.76
C SER A 66 17.93 -19.62 8.03
N LEU A 67 16.83 -19.64 7.27
CA LEU A 67 16.22 -20.89 6.81
C LEU A 67 16.69 -21.32 5.42
N GLY A 68 17.25 -20.40 4.63
CA GLY A 68 17.64 -20.63 3.24
C GLY A 68 18.59 -21.81 3.04
N ARG A 69 19.76 -21.75 3.69
CA ARG A 69 20.77 -22.82 3.61
C ARG A 69 20.38 -24.08 4.38
N GLU A 70 19.44 -23.97 5.31
CA GLU A 70 18.87 -25.11 6.04
C GLU A 70 17.80 -25.86 5.21
N LYS A 71 17.39 -25.30 4.06
CA LYS A 71 16.34 -25.82 3.19
C LYS A 71 15.03 -26.08 3.95
N ILE A 72 14.67 -25.10 4.76
CA ILE A 72 13.39 -25.00 5.45
C ILE A 72 12.58 -23.89 4.76
N ARG A 73 11.50 -24.25 4.07
CA ARG A 73 10.58 -23.29 3.45
C ARG A 73 9.50 -22.92 4.46
N MET A 74 9.40 -21.65 4.81
CA MET A 74 8.36 -21.15 5.70
C MET A 74 7.22 -20.49 4.91
N GLU A 75 5.98 -20.84 5.26
CA GLU A 75 4.75 -20.17 4.82
C GLU A 75 4.12 -19.49 6.04
N TYR A 76 3.83 -18.19 5.94
CA TYR A 76 3.39 -17.36 7.05
C TYR A 76 1.90 -17.04 6.93
N HIS A 77 1.15 -17.23 8.03
CA HIS A 77 -0.28 -16.91 8.13
C HIS A 77 -0.56 -16.21 9.47
N GLU A 78 -1.53 -15.30 9.50
CA GLU A 78 -2.02 -14.63 10.72
C GLU A 78 -3.41 -15.12 11.16
N ASP A 79 -3.81 -16.29 10.67
CA ASP A 79 -5.07 -16.94 11.01
C ASP A 79 -4.91 -18.46 11.17
N LEU A 80 -5.98 -19.10 11.68
CA LEU A 80 -6.03 -20.54 11.94
C LEU A 80 -6.68 -21.34 10.80
N GLN A 81 -6.91 -20.77 9.62
CA GLN A 81 -7.63 -21.43 8.52
C GLN A 81 -6.88 -22.64 7.97
N GLN A 82 -5.55 -22.64 8.07
CA GLN A 82 -4.72 -23.77 7.64
C GLN A 82 -4.81 -24.99 8.58
N LEU A 83 -5.36 -24.84 9.80
CA LEU A 83 -5.51 -25.94 10.76
C LEU A 83 -6.67 -26.88 10.40
N THR A 84 -6.62 -27.47 9.21
CA THR A 84 -7.53 -28.49 8.72
C THR A 84 -6.71 -29.68 8.19
N ASP A 85 -7.31 -30.88 8.12
CA ASP A 85 -6.63 -32.06 7.57
C ASP A 85 -6.03 -31.79 6.16
N THR A 86 -6.76 -31.04 5.32
CA THR A 86 -6.30 -30.68 3.96
C THR A 86 -5.22 -29.61 3.96
N GLY A 87 -5.34 -28.58 4.81
CA GLY A 87 -4.33 -27.52 4.93
C GLY A 87 -3.00 -28.07 5.47
N LEU A 88 -3.06 -28.87 6.53
CA LEU A 88 -1.90 -29.45 7.20
C LEU A 88 -1.17 -30.51 6.37
N ALA A 89 -1.84 -31.19 5.44
CA ALA A 89 -1.23 -32.21 4.57
C ALA A 89 -0.07 -31.70 3.71
N ARG A 90 0.06 -30.37 3.56
CA ARG A 90 1.14 -29.71 2.81
C ARG A 90 2.41 -29.49 3.62
N PHE A 91 2.34 -29.59 4.94
CA PHE A 91 3.42 -29.17 5.83
C PHE A 91 4.05 -30.35 6.57
N ASP A 92 5.37 -30.28 6.77
CA ASP A 92 6.11 -31.21 7.62
C ASP A 92 6.06 -30.74 9.09
N ALA A 93 5.91 -29.43 9.31
CA ALA A 93 5.93 -28.80 10.62
C ALA A 93 4.95 -27.63 10.75
N VAL A 94 4.40 -27.44 11.94
CA VAL A 94 3.58 -26.28 12.32
C VAL A 94 4.26 -25.55 13.48
N MET A 95 4.61 -24.28 13.30
CA MET A 95 5.04 -23.37 14.36
C MET A 95 3.91 -22.42 14.71
N LEU A 96 3.62 -22.28 15.99
CA LEU A 96 2.60 -21.36 16.49
C LEU A 96 3.26 -20.32 17.40
N TYR A 97 3.09 -19.06 17.06
CA TYR A 97 3.55 -17.90 17.83
C TYR A 97 2.45 -16.85 17.80
N ALA A 98 1.48 -16.99 18.70
CA ALA A 98 0.23 -16.24 18.66
C ALA A 98 -0.43 -16.19 20.05
N ASN A 99 -1.50 -15.39 20.16
CA ASN A 99 -2.31 -15.23 21.36
C ASN A 99 -3.80 -15.47 21.06
N TYR A 100 -4.16 -16.62 20.47
CA TYR A 100 -5.56 -16.93 20.18
C TYR A 100 -6.30 -17.52 21.39
N ASP A 101 -7.51 -17.04 21.63
CA ASP A 101 -8.36 -17.53 22.72
C ASP A 101 -9.14 -18.81 22.36
N GLN A 102 -9.50 -18.98 21.08
CA GLN A 102 -10.42 -20.01 20.64
C GLN A 102 -9.82 -20.90 19.55
N LEU A 103 -10.03 -22.20 19.70
CA LEU A 103 -9.74 -23.22 18.69
C LEU A 103 -11.03 -24.01 18.46
N SER A 104 -11.49 -24.11 17.22
CA SER A 104 -12.68 -24.93 16.95
C SER A 104 -12.39 -26.41 17.22
N PRO A 105 -13.39 -27.23 17.59
CA PRO A 105 -13.19 -28.66 17.80
C PRO A 105 -12.60 -29.38 16.58
N GLN A 106 -12.93 -28.93 15.37
CA GLN A 106 -12.38 -29.48 14.14
C GLN A 106 -10.89 -29.13 13.95
N GLN A 107 -10.51 -27.88 14.22
CA GLN A 107 -9.11 -27.46 14.13
C GLN A 107 -8.25 -28.18 15.18
N GLU A 108 -8.76 -28.30 16.41
CA GLU A 108 -8.12 -29.06 17.48
C GLU A 108 -7.89 -30.52 17.08
N ALA A 109 -8.93 -31.19 16.59
CA ALA A 109 -8.84 -32.56 16.14
C ALA A 109 -7.87 -32.74 14.96
N SER A 110 -7.82 -31.77 14.04
CA SER A 110 -6.90 -31.80 12.89
C SER A 110 -5.45 -31.63 13.35
N LEU A 111 -5.17 -30.66 14.23
CA LEU A 111 -3.83 -30.45 14.79
C LEU A 111 -3.34 -31.66 15.58
N LEU A 112 -4.17 -32.21 16.48
CA LEU A 112 -3.81 -33.39 17.27
C LEU A 112 -3.51 -34.59 16.36
N ARG A 113 -4.37 -34.83 15.36
CA ARG A 113 -4.18 -35.94 14.42
C ARG A 113 -2.93 -35.75 13.57
N PHE A 114 -2.66 -34.54 13.09
CA PHE A 114 -1.43 -34.21 12.36
C PHE A 114 -0.19 -34.60 13.17
N VAL A 115 -0.12 -34.18 14.45
CA VAL A 115 1.01 -34.53 15.32
C VAL A 115 1.05 -36.04 15.61
N GLU A 116 -0.08 -36.65 15.98
CA GLU A 116 -0.13 -38.08 16.28
C GLU A 116 0.28 -38.98 15.11
N GLN A 117 0.09 -38.50 13.88
CA GLN A 117 0.47 -39.20 12.65
C GLN A 117 1.92 -38.96 12.21
N GLY A 118 2.67 -38.08 12.87
CA GLY A 118 4.09 -37.84 12.61
C GLY A 118 4.46 -36.38 12.31
N GLY A 119 3.49 -35.47 12.21
CA GLY A 119 3.73 -34.06 12.01
C GLY A 119 4.46 -33.41 13.19
N ALA A 120 5.34 -32.44 12.88
CA ALA A 120 6.07 -31.68 13.89
C ALA A 120 5.24 -30.49 14.41
N PHE A 121 5.22 -30.25 15.72
CA PHE A 121 4.57 -29.08 16.30
C PHE A 121 5.52 -28.27 17.18
N LEU A 122 5.57 -26.96 16.94
CA LEU A 122 6.49 -26.02 17.59
C LEU A 122 5.74 -24.83 18.18
N PRO A 123 5.10 -24.99 19.35
CA PRO A 123 4.57 -23.85 20.10
C PRO A 123 5.72 -23.01 20.68
N ILE A 124 5.75 -21.71 20.38
CA ILE A 124 6.79 -20.77 20.81
C ILE A 124 6.19 -19.74 21.77
N HIS A 125 6.87 -19.49 22.89
CA HIS A 125 6.57 -18.44 23.85
C HIS A 125 5.10 -18.38 24.26
N SER A 126 4.34 -17.41 23.72
CA SER A 126 2.94 -17.12 24.00
C SER A 126 1.98 -18.22 23.56
N ALA A 127 2.41 -19.16 22.72
CA ALA A 127 1.61 -20.32 22.35
C ALA A 127 1.19 -21.19 23.56
N SER A 128 1.89 -21.13 24.70
CA SER A 128 1.47 -21.80 25.94
C SER A 128 0.28 -21.11 26.65
N ALA A 129 -0.03 -19.87 26.25
CA ALA A 129 -1.21 -19.12 26.68
C ALA A 129 -2.39 -19.22 25.69
N CYS A 130 -2.18 -19.77 24.49
CA CYS A 130 -3.25 -20.01 23.53
C CYS A 130 -4.28 -21.03 24.03
N PHE A 131 -5.52 -20.84 23.60
CA PHE A 131 -6.60 -21.84 23.73
C PHE A 131 -6.77 -22.37 25.15
N SER A 132 -6.72 -21.50 26.16
CA SER A 132 -6.73 -21.86 27.58
C SER A 132 -7.92 -22.74 28.02
N LYS A 133 -8.96 -22.88 27.21
CA LYS A 133 -10.11 -23.77 27.45
C LYS A 133 -9.93 -25.19 26.92
N SER A 134 -8.84 -25.48 26.19
CA SER A 134 -8.53 -26.79 25.64
C SER A 134 -7.49 -27.53 26.49
N ASP A 135 -7.96 -28.53 27.24
CA ASP A 135 -7.06 -29.41 27.98
C ASP A 135 -6.22 -30.29 27.04
N ALA A 136 -6.75 -30.64 25.87
CA ALA A 136 -6.03 -31.46 24.89
C ALA A 136 -4.83 -30.69 24.30
N TYR A 137 -5.03 -29.41 23.95
CA TYR A 137 -3.97 -28.54 23.47
C TYR A 137 -2.92 -28.27 24.54
N VAL A 138 -3.33 -27.95 25.78
CA VAL A 138 -2.39 -27.73 26.89
C VAL A 138 -1.54 -28.99 27.15
N LYS A 139 -2.15 -30.18 27.10
CA LYS A 139 -1.43 -31.45 27.20
C LYS A 139 -0.47 -31.68 26.03
N LEU A 140 -0.84 -31.24 24.82
CA LEU A 140 0.01 -31.32 23.63
C LEU A 140 1.26 -30.45 23.78
N VAL A 141 1.10 -29.17 24.12
CA VAL A 141 2.19 -28.19 24.35
C VAL A 141 3.12 -28.67 25.48
N GLY A 142 2.54 -29.25 26.53
CA GLY A 142 3.27 -29.83 27.65
C GLY A 142 3.32 -28.95 28.91
N GLY A 143 2.68 -27.78 28.89
CA GLY A 143 2.55 -26.86 30.01
C GLY A 143 1.61 -25.71 29.67
N ARG A 144 0.94 -25.16 30.69
CA ARG A 144 0.04 -24.01 30.57
C ARG A 144 0.77 -22.76 31.07
N PHE A 145 0.62 -21.64 30.38
CA PHE A 145 1.02 -20.35 30.93
C PHE A 145 0.35 -20.06 32.29
N HIS A 146 1.10 -19.56 33.27
CA HIS A 146 0.59 -19.19 34.59
C HIS A 146 0.84 -17.71 34.93
N SER A 147 2.09 -17.26 34.85
CA SER A 147 2.48 -15.88 35.14
C SER A 147 3.73 -15.48 34.39
N HIS A 148 4.09 -14.19 34.43
CA HIS A 148 5.27 -13.65 33.78
C HIS A 148 5.89 -12.49 34.57
N GLY A 149 7.09 -12.12 34.16
CA GLY A 149 7.85 -10.95 34.60
C GLY A 149 8.76 -10.49 33.44
N LEU A 150 9.71 -9.59 33.69
CA LEU A 150 10.65 -9.12 32.66
C LEU A 150 12.06 -9.01 33.24
N GLU A 151 12.98 -9.83 32.76
CA GLU A 151 14.34 -9.91 33.28
C GLU A 151 15.35 -10.19 32.15
N THR A 152 16.62 -9.87 32.41
CA THR A 152 17.74 -10.35 31.60
C THR A 152 18.29 -11.63 32.22
N PHE A 153 18.37 -12.70 31.44
CA PHE A 153 18.83 -14.00 31.93
C PHE A 153 19.51 -14.84 30.84
N THR A 154 20.24 -15.85 31.30
CA THR A 154 20.77 -16.94 30.48
C THR A 154 20.21 -18.26 31.01
N THR A 155 19.79 -19.15 30.12
CA THR A 155 19.35 -20.49 30.51
C THR A 155 20.52 -21.45 30.67
N ARG A 156 20.32 -22.49 31.48
CA ARG A 156 21.26 -23.61 31.61
C ARG A 156 20.67 -24.87 31.00
N ILE A 157 21.51 -25.69 30.38
CA ILE A 157 21.11 -27.04 29.94
C ILE A 157 20.68 -27.84 31.18
N ALA A 158 19.55 -28.54 31.08
CA ALA A 158 19.03 -29.38 32.16
C ALA A 158 20.00 -30.55 32.42
N PRO A 159 20.25 -30.92 33.69
CA PRO A 159 21.19 -32.00 34.01
C PRO A 159 20.88 -33.30 33.27
N GLY A 160 21.89 -33.88 32.61
CA GLY A 160 21.77 -35.14 31.86
C GLY A 160 21.25 -34.99 30.43
N GLN A 161 21.00 -33.76 29.96
CA GLN A 161 20.53 -33.48 28.59
C GLN A 161 21.62 -32.92 27.65
N GLU A 162 22.88 -32.87 28.09
CA GLU A 162 24.00 -32.27 27.37
C GLU A 162 24.25 -32.90 25.99
N ASN A 163 23.81 -34.15 25.82
CA ASN A 163 23.94 -34.92 24.57
C ASN A 163 22.64 -34.96 23.74
N HIS A 164 21.54 -34.36 24.19
CA HIS A 164 20.29 -34.35 23.44
C HIS A 164 20.49 -33.61 22.09
N PRO A 165 20.02 -34.14 20.95
CA PRO A 165 20.33 -33.57 19.63
C PRO A 165 20.04 -32.08 19.48
N VAL A 166 19.01 -31.58 20.17
CA VAL A 166 18.63 -30.16 20.15
C VAL A 166 19.68 -29.29 20.83
N VAL A 167 20.17 -29.64 22.02
CA VAL A 167 21.06 -28.77 22.81
C VAL A 167 22.53 -29.17 22.77
N ARG A 168 22.87 -30.30 22.12
CA ARG A 168 24.25 -30.75 22.00
C ARG A 168 25.11 -29.70 21.30
N GLY A 169 26.09 -29.18 22.04
CA GLY A 169 27.00 -28.14 21.58
C GLY A 169 26.43 -26.72 21.52
N PHE A 170 25.14 -26.53 21.89
CA PHE A 170 24.51 -25.22 21.94
C PHE A 170 25.13 -24.40 23.08
N LYS A 171 25.53 -23.15 22.80
CA LYS A 171 26.28 -22.31 23.74
C LYS A 171 25.40 -21.50 24.67
N GLY A 172 24.09 -21.42 24.41
CA GLY A 172 23.20 -20.48 25.07
C GLY A 172 23.47 -19.04 24.66
N PHE A 173 22.61 -18.14 25.11
CA PHE A 173 22.74 -16.71 24.92
C PHE A 173 22.02 -15.99 26.07
N GLU A 174 22.47 -14.77 26.36
CA GLU A 174 21.78 -13.87 27.28
C GLU A 174 20.78 -13.02 26.49
N THR A 175 19.58 -12.85 27.03
CA THR A 175 18.57 -11.97 26.44
C THR A 175 17.71 -11.36 27.55
N LYS A 176 17.12 -10.19 27.26
CA LYS A 176 16.03 -9.63 28.05
C LYS A 176 14.72 -10.15 27.46
N ASP A 177 13.95 -10.89 28.23
CA ASP A 177 12.74 -11.55 27.75
C ASP A 177 11.68 -11.63 28.85
N GLU A 178 10.44 -11.95 28.46
CA GLU A 178 9.32 -12.13 29.36
C GLU A 178 9.42 -13.48 30.07
N THR A 179 9.55 -13.43 31.39
CA THR A 179 9.94 -14.57 32.22
C THR A 179 8.75 -15.47 32.56
N TYR A 180 8.27 -16.26 31.60
CA TYR A 180 7.13 -17.16 31.78
C TYR A 180 7.35 -18.20 32.89
N VAL A 181 6.29 -18.42 33.65
CA VAL A 181 6.14 -19.52 34.61
C VAL A 181 4.96 -20.37 34.17
N HIS A 182 5.10 -21.69 34.24
CA HIS A 182 4.10 -22.62 33.74
C HIS A 182 3.45 -23.45 34.86
N SER A 183 2.18 -23.81 34.64
CA SER A 183 1.42 -24.77 35.43
C SER A 183 0.98 -25.97 34.57
N ASP A 184 0.23 -26.92 35.15
CA ASP A 184 -0.37 -28.07 34.46
C ASP A 184 0.58 -28.86 33.56
N HIS A 185 1.80 -29.04 34.04
CA HIS A 185 2.85 -29.73 33.33
C HIS A 185 2.45 -31.18 32.99
N ASN A 186 2.36 -31.47 31.69
CA ASN A 186 2.23 -32.83 31.19
C ASN A 186 3.63 -33.49 31.18
N LYS A 187 3.85 -34.43 32.09
CA LYS A 187 5.13 -35.15 32.20
C LYS A 187 5.25 -36.32 31.22
N ASP A 188 4.15 -36.75 30.62
CA ASP A 188 4.13 -37.93 29.76
C ASP A 188 4.86 -37.65 28.44
N GLY A 189 5.92 -38.43 28.20
CA GLY A 189 6.76 -38.30 27.01
C GLY A 189 7.55 -37.00 26.93
N ARG A 190 7.60 -36.18 28.00
CA ARG A 190 8.25 -34.86 28.01
C ARG A 190 9.67 -34.93 28.59
N THR A 191 10.62 -34.30 27.91
CA THR A 191 12.01 -34.11 28.37
C THR A 191 12.33 -32.62 28.42
N VAL A 192 12.67 -32.11 29.61
CA VAL A 192 13.10 -30.71 29.80
C VAL A 192 14.55 -30.57 29.40
N LEU A 193 14.84 -29.71 28.43
CA LEU A 193 16.17 -29.51 27.84
C LEU A 193 16.94 -28.35 28.48
N MET A 194 16.23 -27.28 28.85
CA MET A 194 16.85 -26.07 29.41
C MET A 194 16.01 -25.53 30.57
N LEU A 195 16.68 -24.91 31.53
CA LEU A 195 16.10 -24.33 32.74
C LEU A 195 16.47 -22.85 32.84
N ARG A 196 15.51 -22.02 33.23
CA ARG A 196 15.76 -20.68 33.79
C ARG A 196 15.65 -20.83 35.31
N ASP A 197 16.79 -20.81 35.99
CA ASP A 197 16.91 -21.26 37.39
C ASP A 197 16.39 -22.69 37.62
N GLN A 198 15.14 -22.82 38.09
CA GLN A 198 14.42 -24.08 38.28
C GLN A 198 13.21 -24.24 37.35
N GLU A 199 12.82 -23.18 36.63
CA GLU A 199 11.69 -23.20 35.71
C GLU A 199 12.07 -23.93 34.41
N PRO A 200 11.29 -24.95 33.98
CA PRO A 200 11.41 -25.53 32.64
C PRO A 200 11.24 -24.45 31.57
N TRP A 201 12.29 -24.23 30.78
CA TRP A 201 12.31 -23.14 29.80
C TRP A 201 12.20 -23.62 28.36
N THR A 202 12.81 -24.76 28.06
CA THR A 202 12.73 -25.42 26.75
C THR A 202 12.59 -26.90 26.98
N TRP A 203 11.63 -27.53 26.29
CA TRP A 203 11.39 -28.96 26.40
C TRP A 203 10.93 -29.55 25.09
N VAL A 204 11.07 -30.87 25.01
CA VAL A 204 10.54 -31.66 23.91
C VAL A 204 9.55 -32.69 24.43
N ARG A 205 8.63 -33.12 23.58
CA ARG A 205 7.65 -34.14 23.92
C ARG A 205 7.35 -35.05 22.73
N GLN A 206 7.11 -36.34 22.99
CA GLN A 206 6.59 -37.28 22.00
C GLN A 206 5.06 -37.39 22.13
N GLN A 207 4.35 -37.31 21.00
CA GLN A 207 2.90 -37.48 20.93
C GLN A 207 2.57 -38.37 19.73
N GLY A 208 2.07 -39.59 20.00
CA GLY A 208 1.88 -40.59 18.94
C GLY A 208 3.20 -40.84 18.18
N LYS A 209 3.19 -40.64 16.86
CA LYS A 209 4.39 -40.72 16.01
C LYS A 209 5.13 -39.38 15.87
N GLY A 210 4.51 -38.26 16.25
CA GLY A 210 5.08 -36.93 16.11
C GLY A 210 5.83 -36.46 17.33
N ARG A 211 6.40 -35.26 17.18
CA ARG A 211 7.31 -34.64 18.14
C ARG A 211 6.95 -33.16 18.31
N VAL A 212 6.94 -32.73 19.57
CA VAL A 212 6.65 -31.35 19.97
C VAL A 212 7.90 -30.72 20.55
N PHE A 213 8.24 -29.51 20.11
CA PHE A 213 9.32 -28.69 20.68
C PHE A 213 8.72 -27.39 21.20
N TYR A 214 8.90 -27.10 22.49
CA TYR A 214 8.48 -25.83 23.09
C TYR A 214 9.69 -25.07 23.64
N THR A 215 9.67 -23.76 23.48
CA THR A 215 10.54 -22.85 24.20
C THR A 215 9.77 -21.62 24.66
N ALA A 216 10.05 -21.17 25.88
CA ALA A 216 9.46 -19.97 26.47
C ALA A 216 10.18 -18.68 26.02
N TYR A 217 11.24 -18.78 25.20
CA TYR A 217 11.88 -17.62 24.58
C TYR A 217 11.01 -17.01 23.47
N GLY A 218 10.98 -15.68 23.36
CA GLY A 218 10.50 -14.98 22.17
C GLY A 218 9.48 -13.87 22.40
N HIS A 219 9.53 -13.10 23.48
CA HIS A 219 8.59 -11.98 23.71
C HIS A 219 8.71 -10.87 22.66
N ASP A 220 9.93 -10.46 22.35
CA ASP A 220 10.19 -9.31 21.50
C ASP A 220 11.49 -9.42 20.67
N GLU A 221 11.83 -8.33 19.98
CA GLU A 221 13.03 -8.19 19.15
C GLU A 221 14.34 -8.49 19.89
N ALA A 222 14.43 -8.30 21.22
CA ALA A 222 15.65 -8.58 21.96
C ALA A 222 16.05 -10.06 21.89
N THR A 223 15.06 -10.96 21.80
CA THR A 223 15.26 -12.40 21.62
C THR A 223 15.23 -12.80 20.14
N TRP A 224 14.27 -12.29 19.35
CA TRP A 224 14.19 -12.61 17.91
C TRP A 224 15.38 -12.06 17.10
N GLY A 225 16.06 -11.02 17.58
CA GLY A 225 17.30 -10.52 16.98
C GLY A 225 18.52 -11.41 17.21
N GLN A 226 18.43 -12.46 18.04
CA GLN A 226 19.56 -13.31 18.39
C GLN A 226 19.71 -14.48 17.40
N VAL A 227 20.86 -14.54 16.73
CA VAL A 227 21.22 -15.68 15.87
C VAL A 227 21.19 -17.01 16.64
N ALA A 228 21.59 -16.99 17.92
CA ALA A 228 21.54 -18.17 18.78
C ALA A 228 20.10 -18.64 19.07
N PHE A 229 19.11 -17.75 19.07
CA PHE A 229 17.71 -18.13 19.18
C PHE A 229 17.23 -18.81 17.89
N HIS A 230 17.56 -18.26 16.73
CA HIS A 230 17.27 -18.89 15.45
C HIS A 230 17.90 -20.29 15.32
N GLU A 231 19.14 -20.45 15.79
CA GLU A 231 19.81 -21.74 15.85
C GLU A 231 19.04 -22.75 16.71
N LEU A 232 18.55 -22.33 17.89
CA LEU A 232 17.74 -23.17 18.78
C LEU A 232 16.43 -23.61 18.09
N LEU A 233 15.74 -22.70 17.41
CA LEU A 233 14.51 -22.99 16.67
C LEU A 233 14.78 -23.99 15.52
N ILE A 234 15.83 -23.79 14.72
CA ILE A 234 16.22 -24.72 13.64
C ILE A 234 16.53 -26.11 14.20
N ARG A 235 17.28 -26.20 15.30
CA ARG A 235 17.56 -27.46 15.99
C ARG A 235 16.28 -28.14 16.49
N GLY A 236 15.32 -27.36 16.99
CA GLY A 236 13.98 -27.81 17.35
C GLY A 236 13.22 -28.38 16.15
N ILE A 237 13.16 -27.66 15.03
CA ILE A 237 12.51 -28.09 13.78
C ILE A 237 13.11 -29.41 13.30
N LEU A 238 14.44 -29.47 13.15
CA LEU A 238 15.16 -30.64 12.66
C LEU A 238 14.94 -31.87 13.54
N TRP A 239 14.81 -31.69 14.86
CA TRP A 239 14.49 -32.78 15.76
C TRP A 239 13.02 -33.23 15.62
N SER A 240 12.10 -32.28 15.50
CA SER A 240 10.66 -32.53 15.49
C SER A 240 10.16 -33.21 14.21
N VAL A 241 10.73 -32.92 13.04
CA VAL A 241 10.30 -33.53 11.76
C VAL A 241 10.62 -35.03 11.64
N GLY A 242 11.27 -35.62 12.63
CA GLY A 242 11.63 -37.03 12.64
C GLY A 242 12.95 -37.34 11.93
N ASP A 243 13.49 -38.53 12.19
CA ASP A 243 14.87 -38.86 11.80
C ASP A 243 15.06 -39.05 10.29
N GLU A 244 14.05 -39.58 9.58
CA GLU A 244 14.08 -39.78 8.12
C GLU A 244 14.13 -38.44 7.38
N LYS A 245 13.16 -37.55 7.63
CA LYS A 245 13.11 -36.21 7.01
C LYS A 245 14.34 -35.39 7.37
N ARG A 246 14.78 -35.43 8.64
CA ARG A 246 16.03 -34.78 9.06
C ARG A 246 17.23 -35.29 8.26
N LYS A 247 17.36 -36.61 8.08
CA LYS A 247 18.48 -37.20 7.33
C LYS A 247 18.47 -36.76 5.86
N ALA A 248 17.32 -36.78 5.20
CA ALA A 248 17.16 -36.29 3.83
C ALA A 248 17.52 -34.79 3.72
N ASN A 249 17.02 -33.98 4.65
CA ASN A 249 17.32 -32.55 4.70
C ASN A 249 18.80 -32.26 4.94
N ARG A 250 19.47 -32.96 5.87
CA ARG A 250 20.91 -32.78 6.10
C ARG A 250 21.76 -33.23 4.91
N ALA A 251 21.34 -34.27 4.19
CA ALA A 251 21.98 -34.67 2.95
C ALA A 251 21.86 -33.57 1.87
N LEU A 252 20.66 -33.01 1.69
CA LEU A 252 20.42 -31.89 0.79
C LEU A 252 21.25 -30.65 1.18
N ALA A 253 21.16 -30.20 2.43
CA ALA A 253 21.88 -29.03 2.92
C ALA A 253 23.41 -29.17 2.77
N SER A 254 23.94 -30.37 2.94
CA SER A 254 25.37 -30.66 2.75
C SER A 254 25.80 -30.68 1.27
N SER A 255 24.86 -30.85 0.33
CA SER A 255 25.12 -30.85 -1.11
C SER A 255 25.09 -29.45 -1.73
N LEU A 256 24.67 -28.43 -0.97
CA LEU A 256 24.56 -27.07 -1.48
C LEU A 256 25.92 -26.49 -1.85
N PRO A 257 26.01 -25.66 -2.90
CA PRO A 257 27.24 -24.99 -3.25
C PRO A 257 27.71 -24.06 -2.13
N THR A 258 29.03 -23.94 -2.01
CA THR A 258 29.70 -23.03 -1.07
C THR A 258 30.20 -21.83 -1.85
N ALA A 259 29.63 -20.66 -1.58
CA ALA A 259 30.06 -19.44 -2.23
C ALA A 259 31.42 -18.97 -1.71
N LYS A 260 32.17 -18.31 -2.58
CA LYS A 260 33.44 -17.64 -2.23
C LYS A 260 33.15 -16.18 -1.92
N TYR A 261 33.79 -15.67 -0.87
CA TYR A 261 33.62 -14.30 -0.41
C TYR A 261 34.94 -13.55 -0.41
N GLU A 262 34.91 -12.27 -0.79
CA GLU A 262 36.05 -11.36 -0.77
C GLU A 262 35.61 -9.98 -0.25
N ASP A 263 36.46 -9.30 0.50
CA ASP A 263 36.24 -7.89 0.79
C ASP A 263 36.71 -7.03 -0.38
N LYS A 264 35.79 -6.30 -0.99
CA LYS A 264 36.05 -5.38 -2.12
C LYS A 264 36.04 -3.91 -1.72
N GLY A 265 35.73 -3.57 -0.46
CA GLY A 265 35.75 -2.21 0.08
C GLY A 265 34.68 -1.24 -0.44
N THR A 266 33.95 -1.57 -1.52
CA THR A 266 32.93 -0.70 -2.15
C THR A 266 31.52 -1.28 -2.07
N ILE A 267 31.24 -2.07 -1.03
CA ILE A 267 29.92 -2.69 -0.81
C ILE A 267 29.14 -1.82 0.17
N PRO A 268 27.95 -1.31 -0.20
CA PRO A 268 27.18 -0.45 0.68
C PRO A 268 26.59 -1.20 1.87
N ASN A 269 26.86 -0.73 3.08
CA ASN A 269 26.31 -1.27 4.33
C ASN A 269 25.31 -0.31 4.99
N TYR A 270 24.24 0.06 4.27
CA TYR A 270 23.18 0.94 4.80
C TYR A 270 22.48 0.38 6.04
N ARG A 271 22.36 -0.95 6.10
CA ARG A 271 21.77 -1.69 7.23
C ARG A 271 22.68 -1.73 8.47
N LYS A 272 23.95 -1.32 8.35
CA LYS A 272 24.95 -1.33 9.43
C LYS A 272 25.11 -2.71 10.08
N VAL A 273 25.04 -3.77 9.28
CA VAL A 273 25.24 -5.14 9.75
C VAL A 273 26.71 -5.38 10.13
N ALA A 274 26.93 -6.20 11.14
CA ALA A 274 28.25 -6.59 11.63
C ALA A 274 28.38 -8.13 11.64
N PRO A 275 29.41 -8.73 11.00
CA PRO A 275 30.43 -8.06 10.17
C PRO A 275 29.82 -7.40 8.93
N ALA A 276 30.56 -6.46 8.32
CA ALA A 276 30.13 -5.80 7.10
C ALA A 276 29.95 -6.83 5.95
N PRO A 277 29.02 -6.59 5.00
CA PRO A 277 28.79 -7.50 3.89
C PRO A 277 30.07 -7.71 3.06
N GLN A 278 30.26 -8.93 2.57
CA GLN A 278 31.38 -9.29 1.70
C GLN A 278 30.87 -9.60 0.28
N TYR A 279 31.72 -9.43 -0.72
CA TYR A 279 31.36 -9.69 -2.11
C TYR A 279 31.29 -11.20 -2.34
N GLN A 280 30.11 -11.71 -2.62
CA GLN A 280 29.92 -13.08 -3.10
C GLN A 280 30.34 -13.16 -4.56
N HIS A 281 31.20 -14.12 -4.94
CA HIS A 281 31.46 -14.38 -6.36
C HIS A 281 30.20 -14.93 -7.05
N PRO A 282 29.96 -14.58 -8.33
CA PRO A 282 28.80 -15.07 -9.06
C PRO A 282 28.83 -16.59 -9.16
N LEU A 283 27.65 -17.21 -9.11
CA LEU A 283 27.43 -18.64 -9.19
C LEU A 283 26.87 -19.02 -10.56
N THR A 284 27.01 -20.29 -10.94
CA THR A 284 26.35 -20.82 -12.15
C THR A 284 24.83 -20.86 -11.99
N PRO A 285 24.05 -20.89 -13.09
CA PRO A 285 22.59 -21.05 -13.01
C PRO A 285 22.15 -22.23 -12.15
N GLN A 286 22.83 -23.38 -12.27
CA GLN A 286 22.50 -24.59 -11.52
C GLN A 286 22.77 -24.43 -10.01
N GLU A 287 23.85 -23.74 -9.64
CA GLU A 287 24.17 -23.46 -8.24
C GLU A 287 23.18 -22.46 -7.62
N THR A 288 22.82 -21.40 -8.34
CA THR A 288 21.78 -20.45 -7.91
C THR A 288 20.45 -21.16 -7.71
N MET A 289 20.01 -21.98 -8.67
CA MET A 289 18.78 -22.77 -8.54
C MET A 289 18.84 -23.71 -7.34
N ALA A 290 20.00 -24.32 -7.06
CA ALA A 290 20.20 -25.15 -5.87
C ALA A 290 20.12 -24.35 -4.56
N LEU A 291 20.45 -23.06 -4.55
CA LEU A 291 20.32 -22.16 -3.39
C LEU A 291 18.93 -21.52 -3.27
N SER A 292 18.15 -21.54 -4.34
CA SER A 292 16.78 -21.02 -4.38
C SER A 292 15.76 -21.99 -3.78
N MET A 293 14.59 -21.45 -3.42
CA MET A 293 13.39 -22.20 -3.05
C MET A 293 12.18 -21.55 -3.73
N VAL A 294 11.26 -22.39 -4.20
CA VAL A 294 9.95 -21.97 -4.70
C VAL A 294 8.84 -22.52 -3.81
N GLU A 295 7.63 -21.99 -3.95
CA GLU A 295 6.45 -22.51 -3.26
C GLU A 295 6.25 -24.02 -3.54
N GLN A 296 5.79 -24.78 -2.55
CA GLN A 296 5.48 -26.19 -2.72
C GLN A 296 4.41 -26.39 -3.81
N GLY A 297 4.64 -27.39 -4.65
CA GLY A 297 3.80 -27.64 -5.83
C GLY A 297 4.32 -26.93 -7.07
N PHE A 298 5.43 -26.19 -6.97
CA PHE A 298 6.11 -25.58 -8.11
C PHE A 298 7.53 -26.11 -8.28
N GLU A 299 8.09 -25.83 -9.45
CA GLU A 299 9.50 -26.04 -9.78
C GLU A 299 10.05 -24.82 -10.50
N LEU A 300 11.33 -24.53 -10.23
CA LEU A 300 12.08 -23.51 -10.95
C LEU A 300 12.78 -24.16 -12.13
N GLN A 301 12.59 -23.62 -13.33
CA GLN A 301 13.24 -24.07 -14.55
C GLN A 301 14.01 -22.91 -15.20
N LEU A 302 15.21 -23.18 -15.68
CA LEU A 302 15.98 -22.23 -16.49
C LEU A 302 15.47 -22.25 -17.94
N PHE A 303 15.18 -21.08 -18.52
CA PHE A 303 14.87 -20.96 -19.94
C PHE A 303 16.09 -20.52 -20.76
N VAL A 304 16.71 -19.39 -20.38
CA VAL A 304 17.93 -18.86 -21.02
C VAL A 304 18.76 -18.09 -20.00
N ALA A 305 20.08 -18.07 -20.18
CA ALA A 305 21.04 -17.43 -19.28
C ALA A 305 22.20 -16.81 -20.08
N GLU A 306 23.12 -16.18 -19.37
CA GLU A 306 24.42 -15.80 -19.92
C GLU A 306 25.19 -16.98 -20.55
N PRO A 307 25.98 -16.76 -21.63
CA PRO A 307 26.25 -15.47 -22.28
C PRO A 307 25.22 -15.06 -23.36
N ASP A 308 24.17 -15.84 -23.60
CA ASP A 308 23.20 -15.58 -24.67
C ASP A 308 22.38 -14.30 -24.42
N ILE A 309 22.14 -14.00 -23.14
CA ILE A 309 21.56 -12.74 -22.67
C ILE A 309 22.37 -12.16 -21.50
N ALA A 310 22.18 -10.87 -21.21
CA ALA A 310 22.72 -10.21 -20.02
C ALA A 310 21.77 -9.09 -19.54
N ASN A 311 21.71 -8.85 -18.23
CA ASN A 311 20.93 -7.79 -17.58
C ASN A 311 19.49 -7.64 -18.15
N PRO A 312 18.64 -8.69 -18.11
CA PRO A 312 17.27 -8.59 -18.60
C PRO A 312 16.45 -7.63 -17.73
N VAL A 313 15.91 -6.56 -18.32
CA VAL A 313 15.10 -5.55 -17.62
C VAL A 313 13.60 -5.79 -17.81
N ALA A 314 13.21 -6.25 -19.00
CA ALA A 314 11.83 -6.59 -19.36
C ALA A 314 11.83 -7.63 -20.48
N PHE A 315 10.71 -8.32 -20.66
CA PHE A 315 10.49 -9.18 -21.83
C PHE A 315 9.03 -9.11 -22.29
N ALA A 316 8.79 -9.54 -23.53
CA ALA A 316 7.44 -9.73 -24.07
C ALA A 316 7.42 -10.90 -25.06
N TRP A 317 6.22 -11.30 -25.48
CA TRP A 317 6.03 -12.30 -26.53
C TRP A 317 5.27 -11.74 -27.72
N ASP A 318 5.57 -12.25 -28.91
CA ASP A 318 4.82 -11.96 -30.13
C ASP A 318 3.61 -12.90 -30.30
N GLU A 319 2.82 -12.71 -31.35
CA GLU A 319 1.66 -13.55 -31.64
C GLU A 319 1.96 -15.02 -32.00
N ARG A 320 3.24 -15.42 -32.02
CA ARG A 320 3.71 -16.80 -32.17
C ARG A 320 4.19 -17.41 -30.84
N GLY A 321 4.22 -16.62 -29.76
CA GLY A 321 4.71 -17.04 -28.45
C GLY A 321 6.24 -17.03 -28.31
N ARG A 322 6.97 -16.35 -29.20
CA ARG A 322 8.45 -16.24 -29.14
C ARG A 322 8.86 -15.18 -28.11
N LEU A 323 9.92 -15.45 -27.33
CA LEU A 323 10.38 -14.53 -26.27
C LEU A 323 11.28 -13.44 -26.85
N PHE A 324 11.00 -12.18 -26.50
CA PHE A 324 11.85 -11.03 -26.77
C PHE A 324 12.29 -10.40 -25.44
N VAL A 325 13.59 -10.32 -25.21
CA VAL A 325 14.19 -9.85 -23.96
C VAL A 325 14.89 -8.51 -24.20
N ALA A 326 14.52 -7.48 -23.45
CA ALA A 326 15.24 -6.20 -23.40
C ALA A 326 16.39 -6.29 -22.40
N GLU A 327 17.60 -6.08 -22.89
CA GLU A 327 18.86 -6.20 -22.16
C GLU A 327 19.48 -4.83 -21.96
N SER A 328 19.92 -4.49 -20.74
CA SER A 328 20.59 -3.20 -20.49
C SER A 328 21.98 -3.36 -19.87
N LEU A 329 22.99 -3.18 -20.72
CA LEU A 329 24.42 -3.16 -20.41
C LEU A 329 24.88 -1.75 -19.98
N ASP A 330 24.24 -0.71 -20.51
CA ASP A 330 24.57 0.71 -20.23
C ASP A 330 23.98 1.20 -18.89
N TYR A 331 22.99 0.51 -18.33
CA TYR A 331 22.39 0.89 -17.05
C TYR A 331 23.39 0.74 -15.89
N PRO A 332 23.40 1.65 -14.89
CA PRO A 332 22.55 2.85 -14.80
C PRO A 332 23.20 4.13 -15.34
N ASN A 333 24.53 4.17 -15.51
CA ASN A 333 25.29 5.42 -15.63
C ASN A 333 25.77 5.75 -17.05
N GLU A 334 25.73 4.83 -18.00
CA GLU A 334 26.19 5.05 -19.39
C GLU A 334 25.09 5.62 -20.30
N LEU A 335 24.22 6.47 -19.75
CA LEU A 335 23.17 7.15 -20.49
C LEU A 335 23.77 8.08 -21.56
N ARG A 336 23.44 7.83 -22.84
CA ARG A 336 23.94 8.61 -23.98
C ARG A 336 22.91 9.62 -24.47
N ALA A 337 23.34 10.88 -24.59
CA ALA A 337 22.46 12.00 -24.94
C ALA A 337 21.93 11.93 -26.38
N ASP A 338 22.61 11.22 -27.28
CA ASP A 338 22.18 10.99 -28.66
C ASP A 338 21.21 9.80 -28.80
N GLY A 339 20.95 9.05 -27.73
CA GLY A 339 20.05 7.90 -27.71
C GLY A 339 20.62 6.62 -28.32
N HIS A 340 21.91 6.59 -28.69
CA HIS A 340 22.58 5.45 -29.33
C HIS A 340 23.49 4.70 -28.35
N GLY A 341 22.88 3.86 -27.52
CA GLY A 341 23.56 3.01 -26.55
C GLY A 341 24.14 1.71 -27.15
N SER A 342 24.55 0.81 -26.28
CA SER A 342 25.06 -0.53 -26.56
C SER A 342 24.07 -1.63 -26.19
N ASP A 343 22.87 -1.25 -25.76
CA ASP A 343 21.81 -2.15 -25.34
C ASP A 343 21.08 -2.76 -26.54
N ARG A 344 20.38 -3.87 -26.29
CA ARG A 344 19.75 -4.67 -27.35
C ARG A 344 18.46 -5.34 -26.89
N ILE A 345 17.71 -5.85 -27.86
CA ILE A 345 16.61 -6.79 -27.68
C ILE A 345 17.00 -8.10 -28.36
N SER A 346 16.98 -9.20 -27.61
CA SER A 346 17.22 -10.54 -28.13
C SER A 346 15.93 -11.33 -28.27
N MET A 347 15.80 -12.06 -29.37
CA MET A 347 14.73 -13.04 -29.61
C MET A 347 15.28 -14.42 -29.27
N CYS A 348 14.67 -15.10 -28.30
CA CYS A 348 15.06 -16.44 -27.86
C CYS A 348 13.91 -17.44 -28.08
N GLU A 349 14.24 -18.58 -28.66
CA GLU A 349 13.30 -19.61 -29.10
C GLU A 349 13.70 -20.98 -28.55
N ASP A 350 12.70 -21.77 -28.21
CA ASP A 350 12.79 -23.20 -27.92
C ASP A 350 12.28 -23.93 -29.18
N THR A 351 13.19 -24.46 -30.00
CA THR A 351 12.82 -25.06 -31.29
C THR A 351 12.57 -26.57 -31.22
N ASP A 352 12.95 -27.23 -30.11
CA ASP A 352 12.75 -28.67 -29.90
C ASP A 352 11.66 -29.01 -28.87
N GLY A 353 11.16 -28.01 -28.13
CA GLY A 353 10.06 -28.11 -27.16
C GLY A 353 10.48 -28.67 -25.80
N ASP A 354 11.77 -28.67 -25.46
CA ASP A 354 12.27 -29.16 -24.17
C ASP A 354 12.07 -28.17 -23.01
N GLY A 355 11.62 -26.96 -23.32
CA GLY A 355 11.41 -25.90 -22.35
C GLY A 355 12.59 -24.96 -22.13
N ARG A 356 13.63 -25.03 -22.95
CA ARG A 356 14.82 -24.17 -22.91
C ARG A 356 15.03 -23.50 -24.25
N ALA A 357 15.60 -22.31 -24.23
CA ALA A 357 16.03 -21.69 -25.46
C ALA A 357 17.22 -22.47 -26.05
N ASP A 358 17.12 -22.87 -27.31
CA ASP A 358 18.22 -23.46 -28.08
C ASP A 358 18.76 -22.49 -29.14
N ARG A 359 18.06 -21.37 -29.36
CA ARG A 359 18.42 -20.33 -30.30
C ARG A 359 18.11 -18.95 -29.75
N CYS A 360 19.13 -18.09 -29.67
CA CYS A 360 18.96 -16.66 -29.41
C CYS A 360 19.63 -15.83 -30.52
N SER A 361 18.95 -14.77 -30.95
CA SER A 361 19.45 -13.84 -31.96
C SER A 361 19.05 -12.41 -31.64
N VAL A 362 19.90 -11.44 -31.98
CA VAL A 362 19.62 -10.02 -31.77
C VAL A 362 18.52 -9.56 -32.73
N PHE A 363 17.37 -9.15 -32.19
CA PHE A 363 16.27 -8.54 -32.92
C PHE A 363 16.53 -7.05 -33.20
N ALA A 364 17.07 -6.32 -32.23
CA ALA A 364 17.44 -4.91 -32.39
C ALA A 364 18.62 -4.57 -31.47
N ASP A 365 19.54 -3.72 -31.92
CA ASP A 365 20.69 -3.22 -31.16
C ASP A 365 20.75 -1.69 -31.16
N GLY A 366 21.76 -1.10 -30.55
CA GLY A 366 21.92 0.36 -30.52
C GLY A 366 20.82 1.07 -29.72
N LEU A 367 20.30 0.40 -28.68
CA LEU A 367 19.35 0.97 -27.73
C LEU A 367 20.11 1.60 -26.57
N ASN A 368 19.48 2.52 -25.85
CA ASN A 368 20.04 3.30 -24.73
C ASN A 368 19.12 3.14 -23.52
N ILE A 369 19.39 2.15 -22.67
CA ILE A 369 18.64 1.84 -21.44
C ILE A 369 17.14 1.59 -21.75
N PRO A 370 16.80 0.48 -22.45
CA PRO A 370 15.42 0.08 -22.64
C PRO A 370 14.84 -0.48 -21.32
N THR A 371 13.67 0.02 -20.93
CA THR A 371 13.01 -0.26 -19.64
C THR A 371 11.65 -0.94 -19.79
N GLY A 372 11.19 -1.20 -21.01
CA GLY A 372 9.92 -1.88 -21.26
C GLY A 372 9.69 -2.19 -22.74
N LEU A 373 8.89 -3.23 -23.00
CA LEU A 373 8.59 -3.73 -24.34
C LEU A 373 7.11 -4.16 -24.42
N VAL A 374 6.40 -3.79 -25.47
CA VAL A 374 5.02 -4.27 -25.70
C VAL A 374 4.76 -4.52 -27.19
N ALA A 375 4.19 -5.68 -27.53
CA ALA A 375 3.89 -6.05 -28.91
C ALA A 375 2.68 -5.30 -29.47
N VAL A 376 2.84 -4.66 -30.63
CA VAL A 376 1.81 -3.93 -31.38
C VAL A 376 2.09 -3.94 -32.89
N ASN A 377 1.07 -3.97 -33.74
CA ASN A 377 1.19 -3.80 -35.21
C ASN A 377 2.26 -4.69 -35.88
N GLY A 378 2.48 -5.91 -35.36
CA GLY A 378 3.50 -6.86 -35.83
C GLY A 378 4.95 -6.48 -35.48
N GLY A 379 5.14 -5.57 -34.51
CA GLY A 379 6.42 -5.17 -33.95
C GLY A 379 6.27 -4.85 -32.46
N PHE A 380 7.11 -3.96 -31.94
CA PHE A 380 7.16 -3.60 -30.53
C PHE A 380 7.29 -2.11 -30.31
N ILE A 381 6.59 -1.59 -29.29
CA ILE A 381 6.94 -0.31 -28.67
C ILE A 381 7.96 -0.59 -27.57
N VAL A 382 9.06 0.16 -27.60
CA VAL A 382 10.16 0.09 -26.62
C VAL A 382 10.15 1.37 -25.80
N ALA A 383 10.07 1.24 -24.47
CA ALA A 383 10.33 2.33 -23.56
C ALA A 383 11.84 2.51 -23.39
N GLN A 384 12.37 3.65 -23.80
CA GLN A 384 13.76 4.06 -23.61
C GLN A 384 13.74 5.57 -23.37
N ALA A 385 14.08 6.08 -22.20
CA ALA A 385 13.99 7.54 -21.99
C ALA A 385 15.12 8.28 -22.77
N PRO A 386 14.85 9.43 -23.43
CA PRO A 386 13.59 10.16 -23.47
C PRO A 386 12.63 9.70 -24.59
N HIS A 387 13.02 8.76 -25.44
CA HIS A 387 12.35 8.36 -26.68
C HIS A 387 11.62 7.01 -26.61
N PHE A 388 10.30 7.02 -26.81
CA PHE A 388 9.63 5.76 -27.16
C PHE A 388 9.89 5.41 -28.62
N LEU A 389 10.30 4.17 -28.87
CA LEU A 389 10.60 3.66 -30.20
C LEU A 389 9.55 2.64 -30.64
N PHE A 390 9.22 2.60 -31.93
CA PHE A 390 8.54 1.49 -32.57
C PHE A 390 9.56 0.73 -33.43
N LEU A 391 9.70 -0.57 -33.17
CA LEU A 391 10.61 -1.48 -33.86
C LEU A 391 9.81 -2.60 -34.52
N LYS A 392 10.12 -2.94 -35.77
CA LYS A 392 9.42 -4.01 -36.49
C LYS A 392 10.34 -4.67 -37.51
N ASP A 393 10.15 -5.97 -37.67
CA ASP A 393 10.66 -6.80 -38.76
C ASP A 393 9.58 -6.90 -39.86
N THR A 394 9.90 -6.47 -41.08
CA THR A 394 8.98 -6.50 -42.23
C THR A 394 9.28 -7.58 -43.26
N ASP A 395 10.45 -8.22 -43.22
CA ASP A 395 10.88 -9.23 -44.20
C ASP A 395 10.98 -10.65 -43.63
N GLY A 396 10.88 -10.80 -42.30
CA GLY A 396 10.84 -12.06 -41.57
C GLY A 396 12.22 -12.66 -41.27
N ASP A 397 13.30 -11.89 -41.39
CA ASP A 397 14.66 -12.36 -41.08
C ASP A 397 14.96 -12.42 -39.56
N GLY A 398 14.04 -11.93 -38.73
CA GLY A 398 14.17 -11.89 -37.27
C GLY A 398 14.87 -10.63 -36.75
N LYS A 399 15.07 -9.60 -37.58
CA LYS A 399 15.68 -8.32 -37.21
C LYS A 399 14.75 -7.15 -37.52
N ALA A 400 14.78 -6.15 -36.65
CA ALA A 400 14.01 -4.93 -36.87
C ALA A 400 14.66 -4.07 -37.97
N ASP A 401 14.00 -3.98 -39.12
CA ASP A 401 14.36 -3.08 -40.22
C ASP A 401 13.61 -1.73 -40.14
N VAL A 402 12.54 -1.66 -39.34
CA VAL A 402 11.84 -0.41 -39.01
C VAL A 402 12.26 0.08 -37.62
N ARG A 403 12.68 1.34 -37.54
CA ARG A 403 12.88 2.09 -36.29
C ARG A 403 12.25 3.48 -36.40
N GLN A 404 11.26 3.75 -35.57
CA GLN A 404 10.56 5.05 -35.54
C GLN A 404 10.49 5.61 -34.11
N VAL A 405 10.80 6.89 -33.92
CA VAL A 405 10.51 7.59 -32.66
C VAL A 405 9.02 7.96 -32.61
N LEU A 406 8.31 7.50 -31.58
CA LEU A 406 6.89 7.79 -31.37
C LEU A 406 6.70 9.11 -30.59
N ASN A 407 7.46 9.30 -29.53
CA ASN A 407 7.48 10.54 -28.74
C ASN A 407 8.83 10.71 -28.02
N SER A 408 9.07 11.91 -27.47
CA SER A 408 10.35 12.29 -26.81
C SER A 408 10.14 13.04 -25.50
N VAL A 409 9.09 12.66 -24.74
CA VAL A 409 8.59 13.44 -23.59
C VAL A 409 9.00 12.88 -22.24
N TRP A 410 9.87 11.87 -22.18
CA TRP A 410 10.18 11.18 -20.92
C TRP A 410 11.40 11.78 -20.24
N GLY A 411 11.33 11.94 -18.92
CA GLY A 411 12.44 12.45 -18.11
C GLY A 411 13.61 11.47 -18.07
N ILE A 412 14.82 12.03 -17.97
CA ILE A 412 16.09 11.30 -17.87
C ILE A 412 16.87 11.69 -16.61
N GLU A 413 16.21 12.34 -15.64
CA GLU A 413 16.87 12.79 -14.41
C GLU A 413 17.42 11.63 -13.58
N ASP A 414 16.74 10.49 -13.60
CA ASP A 414 17.14 9.26 -12.94
C ASP A 414 16.72 8.05 -13.80
N THR A 415 17.68 7.17 -14.11
CA THR A 415 17.48 6.05 -15.03
C THR A 415 16.63 4.92 -14.44
N HIS A 416 16.46 4.82 -13.11
CA HIS A 416 15.54 3.86 -12.49
C HIS A 416 14.12 4.40 -12.31
N ALA A 417 13.92 5.71 -12.49
CA ALA A 417 12.65 6.38 -12.25
C ALA A 417 11.96 6.81 -13.55
N GLY A 418 12.42 6.26 -14.68
CA GLY A 418 11.86 6.47 -16.00
C GLY A 418 10.53 5.73 -16.24
N PRO A 419 10.02 5.77 -17.48
CA PRO A 419 8.87 4.96 -17.89
C PRO A 419 9.21 3.47 -17.92
N SER A 420 8.28 2.59 -17.56
CA SER A 420 8.48 1.13 -17.57
C SER A 420 7.15 0.37 -17.66
N ASN A 421 7.22 -0.98 -17.63
CA ASN A 421 6.07 -1.90 -17.53
C ASN A 421 4.99 -1.65 -18.59
N LEU A 422 5.39 -1.52 -19.86
CA LEU A 422 4.43 -1.30 -20.94
C LEU A 422 3.48 -2.50 -21.10
N ARG A 423 2.18 -2.23 -21.23
CA ARG A 423 1.14 -3.24 -21.50
C ARG A 423 0.16 -2.75 -22.55
N TYR A 424 -0.29 -3.64 -23.43
CA TYR A 424 -1.43 -3.35 -24.30
C TYR A 424 -2.70 -3.50 -23.45
N GLY A 425 -3.48 -2.43 -23.36
CA GLY A 425 -4.66 -2.33 -22.52
C GLY A 425 -5.91 -2.89 -23.18
N HIS A 426 -6.87 -3.27 -22.35
CA HIS A 426 -8.21 -3.70 -22.76
C HIS A 426 -8.95 -2.65 -23.57
N ASP A 427 -8.69 -1.37 -23.35
CA ASP A 427 -9.24 -0.23 -24.06
C ASP A 427 -8.52 0.06 -25.39
N ASN A 428 -7.66 -0.86 -25.84
CA ASN A 428 -6.89 -0.77 -27.08
C ASN A 428 -5.86 0.37 -27.10
N ARG A 429 -5.42 0.79 -25.90
CA ARG A 429 -4.36 1.79 -25.66
C ARG A 429 -3.13 1.16 -25.03
N ILE A 430 -2.02 1.88 -24.99
CA ILE A 430 -0.80 1.45 -24.30
C ILE A 430 -0.79 2.00 -22.90
N TRP A 431 -0.58 1.13 -21.92
CA TRP A 431 -0.49 1.46 -20.51
C TRP A 431 0.95 1.34 -20.03
N GLY A 432 1.34 2.11 -19.03
CA GLY A 432 2.66 2.03 -18.42
C GLY A 432 2.75 2.70 -17.06
N ALA A 433 3.90 2.52 -16.43
CA ALA A 433 4.28 3.16 -15.17
C ALA A 433 5.38 4.21 -15.42
N VAL A 434 5.46 5.23 -14.57
CA VAL A 434 6.58 6.18 -14.58
C VAL A 434 6.92 6.61 -13.14
N GLY A 435 8.22 6.64 -12.83
CA GLY A 435 8.76 7.15 -11.57
C GLY A 435 8.85 8.68 -11.53
N TYR A 436 9.74 9.19 -10.68
CA TYR A 436 9.90 10.63 -10.43
C TYR A 436 10.67 11.40 -11.51
N SER A 437 11.34 10.71 -12.45
CA SER A 437 11.85 11.35 -13.68
C SER A 437 10.67 11.88 -14.51
N GLY A 438 9.55 11.16 -14.47
CA GLY A 438 8.27 11.65 -14.97
C GLY A 438 8.26 11.96 -16.47
N THR A 439 7.35 12.85 -16.84
CA THR A 439 7.16 13.35 -18.19
C THR A 439 7.48 14.84 -18.27
N ARG A 440 8.05 15.27 -19.38
CA ARG A 440 8.37 16.66 -19.75
C ARG A 440 7.60 16.99 -21.03
N SER A 441 6.44 17.63 -20.87
CA SER A 441 5.63 18.11 -22.00
C SER A 441 5.12 19.52 -21.70
N GLU A 442 5.39 20.46 -22.61
CA GLU A 442 4.86 21.83 -22.53
C GLU A 442 3.33 21.85 -22.60
N ALA A 443 2.71 20.89 -23.30
CA ALA A 443 1.26 20.83 -23.52
C ALA A 443 0.49 20.10 -22.39
N GLN A 444 1.12 19.14 -21.71
CA GLN A 444 0.45 18.26 -20.74
C GLN A 444 0.89 18.48 -19.29
N GLY A 445 1.91 19.32 -19.07
CA GLY A 445 2.51 19.52 -17.75
C GLY A 445 3.39 18.34 -17.32
N LYS A 446 3.91 18.39 -16.09
CA LYS A 446 4.71 17.32 -15.51
C LYS A 446 3.81 16.29 -14.82
N PHE A 447 3.92 15.02 -15.20
CA PHE A 447 3.35 13.88 -14.48
C PHE A 447 4.46 12.90 -14.07
N GLN A 448 4.40 12.39 -12.84
CA GLN A 448 5.43 11.53 -12.24
C GLN A 448 4.82 10.64 -11.15
N ASN A 449 5.52 9.58 -10.75
CA ASN A 449 5.14 8.67 -9.65
C ASN A 449 3.75 8.05 -9.83
N GLY A 450 3.50 7.45 -10.99
CA GLY A 450 2.15 7.00 -11.28
C GLY A 450 1.99 6.15 -12.52
N LEU A 451 0.73 5.87 -12.85
CA LEU A 451 0.32 5.07 -14.01
C LEU A 451 -0.27 5.98 -15.08
N TYR A 452 -0.01 5.66 -16.33
CA TYR A 452 -0.54 6.38 -17.48
C TYR A 452 -1.06 5.40 -18.55
N ARG A 453 -1.83 5.96 -19.47
CA ARG A 453 -2.10 5.33 -20.77
C ARG A 453 -1.84 6.32 -21.91
N MET A 454 -1.66 5.82 -23.12
CA MET A 454 -1.46 6.62 -24.33
C MET A 454 -2.03 5.87 -25.54
N ASP A 455 -2.27 6.59 -26.64
CA ASP A 455 -2.64 5.95 -27.90
C ASP A 455 -1.47 5.12 -28.47
N VAL A 456 -1.77 4.14 -29.31
CA VAL A 456 -0.77 3.20 -29.87
C VAL A 456 0.31 3.87 -30.73
N ASP A 457 0.08 5.11 -31.16
CA ASP A 457 1.05 5.93 -31.90
C ASP A 457 1.92 6.81 -31.00
N GLY A 458 1.78 6.69 -29.67
CA GLY A 458 2.55 7.43 -28.69
C GLY A 458 2.00 8.81 -28.34
N ARG A 459 0.83 9.21 -28.86
CA ARG A 459 0.16 10.48 -28.53
C ARG A 459 -0.82 10.32 -27.36
N ASN A 460 -1.38 11.47 -26.91
CA ASN A 460 -2.45 11.53 -25.91
C ASN A 460 -2.12 10.78 -24.61
N ILE A 461 -0.94 11.08 -24.03
CA ILE A 461 -0.56 10.53 -22.73
C ILE A 461 -1.50 11.08 -21.66
N GLU A 462 -2.24 10.18 -21.02
CA GLU A 462 -3.24 10.45 -20.00
C GLU A 462 -2.76 9.88 -18.66
N PRO A 463 -2.51 10.73 -17.65
CA PRO A 463 -2.30 10.29 -16.28
C PRO A 463 -3.54 9.58 -15.72
N ILE A 464 -3.38 8.35 -15.25
CA ILE A 464 -4.48 7.53 -14.71
C ILE A 464 -4.46 7.49 -13.18
N ALA A 465 -3.29 7.36 -12.56
CA ALA A 465 -3.19 7.24 -11.11
C ALA A 465 -1.95 7.96 -10.58
N GLN A 466 -2.08 8.59 -9.41
CA GLN A 466 -0.96 9.09 -8.62
C GLN A 466 -0.67 8.11 -7.49
N LEU A 467 0.57 7.64 -7.38
CA LEU A 467 1.08 6.83 -6.27
C LEU A 467 2.03 7.68 -5.41
N ASN A 468 2.65 7.07 -4.39
CA ASN A 468 3.43 7.80 -3.38
C ASN A 468 4.89 8.08 -3.76
N ASN A 469 5.51 7.27 -4.63
CA ASN A 469 6.96 7.33 -4.89
C ASN A 469 7.31 6.74 -6.27
N ASN A 470 8.58 6.34 -6.48
CA ASN A 470 9.04 5.68 -7.69
C ASN A 470 8.17 4.47 -8.06
N THR A 471 7.39 4.61 -9.13
CA THR A 471 6.47 3.58 -9.61
C THR A 471 7.14 2.74 -10.67
N TRP A 472 7.32 1.46 -10.37
CA TRP A 472 7.86 0.45 -11.30
C TRP A 472 6.95 -0.76 -11.45
N GLY A 473 5.69 -0.68 -11.01
CA GLY A 473 4.72 -1.76 -11.19
C GLY A 473 3.45 -1.31 -11.88
N LEU A 474 2.99 -2.14 -12.83
CA LEU A 474 1.66 -2.06 -13.43
C LEU A 474 1.10 -3.47 -13.61
N GLY A 475 -0.09 -3.71 -13.04
CA GLY A 475 -0.86 -4.93 -13.18
C GLY A 475 -2.26 -4.68 -13.70
N LEU A 476 -2.76 -5.57 -14.57
CA LEU A 476 -4.13 -5.59 -15.04
C LEU A 476 -4.73 -6.97 -14.73
N SER A 477 -5.89 -6.99 -14.06
CA SER A 477 -6.64 -8.22 -13.83
C SER A 477 -7.37 -8.68 -15.11
N GLU A 478 -7.90 -9.91 -15.11
CA GLU A 478 -8.69 -10.45 -16.23
C GLU A 478 -10.02 -9.74 -16.44
N ASP A 479 -10.52 -9.06 -15.40
CA ASP A 479 -11.67 -8.16 -15.47
C ASP A 479 -11.27 -6.67 -15.54
N PHE A 480 -9.98 -6.39 -15.78
CA PHE A 480 -9.39 -5.09 -16.08
C PHE A 480 -9.44 -4.04 -14.96
N GLU A 481 -9.42 -4.47 -13.71
CA GLU A 481 -8.97 -3.61 -12.60
C GLU A 481 -7.47 -3.30 -12.74
N VAL A 482 -7.06 -2.15 -12.21
CA VAL A 482 -5.72 -1.58 -12.41
C VAL A 482 -4.99 -1.55 -11.08
N PHE A 483 -3.78 -2.10 -11.08
CA PHE A 483 -2.92 -2.19 -9.90
C PHE A 483 -1.52 -1.64 -10.19
N GLY A 484 -0.79 -1.31 -9.14
CA GLY A 484 0.59 -0.87 -9.24
C GLY A 484 1.41 -1.16 -7.98
N SER A 485 2.72 -0.97 -8.09
CA SER A 485 3.67 -1.05 -6.98
C SER A 485 4.65 0.10 -7.02
N THR A 486 5.15 0.48 -5.85
CA THR A 486 6.19 1.50 -5.69
C THR A 486 7.31 1.03 -4.78
N ALA A 487 8.45 1.70 -4.90
CA ALA A 487 9.52 1.66 -3.91
C ALA A 487 9.08 2.26 -2.56
N ASN A 488 9.83 1.99 -1.50
CA ASN A 488 9.70 2.59 -0.17
C ASN A 488 8.35 2.28 0.51
N ASN A 489 8.17 1.03 0.91
CA ASN A 489 7.15 0.59 1.86
C ASN A 489 5.68 0.66 1.35
N ALA A 490 5.45 0.62 0.04
CA ALA A 490 4.11 0.58 -0.55
C ALA A 490 4.03 -0.37 -1.77
N PRO A 491 4.22 -1.68 -1.55
CA PRO A 491 4.30 -2.65 -2.64
C PRO A 491 2.98 -2.85 -3.38
N ALA A 492 1.81 -2.60 -2.76
CA ALA A 492 0.54 -2.91 -3.40
C ALA A 492 -0.44 -1.73 -3.45
N TRP A 493 -0.84 -1.37 -4.68
CA TRP A 493 -1.84 -0.34 -4.95
C TRP A 493 -2.96 -0.86 -5.85
N HIS A 494 -4.18 -0.37 -5.63
CA HIS A 494 -5.33 -0.51 -6.53
C HIS A 494 -5.84 0.88 -6.96
N VAL A 495 -6.33 1.00 -8.20
CA VAL A 495 -6.87 2.25 -8.76
C VAL A 495 -8.38 2.15 -9.01
N PRO A 496 -9.23 2.36 -7.98
CA PRO A 496 -10.70 2.33 -8.15
C PRO A 496 -11.23 3.42 -9.07
N LEU A 497 -10.68 4.64 -8.96
CA LEU A 497 -11.10 5.82 -9.70
C LEU A 497 -9.93 6.43 -10.46
N TRP A 498 -10.13 6.69 -11.74
CA TRP A 498 -9.09 7.26 -12.58
C TRP A 498 -9.00 8.77 -12.41
N ARG A 499 -7.76 9.26 -12.37
CA ARG A 499 -7.41 10.67 -12.17
C ARG A 499 -8.08 11.59 -13.18
N ASN A 500 -8.22 11.17 -14.44
CA ASN A 500 -8.87 11.95 -15.49
C ASN A 500 -10.38 12.23 -15.22
N TYR A 501 -11.02 11.47 -14.34
CA TYR A 501 -12.41 11.70 -13.91
C TYR A 501 -12.54 12.52 -12.64
N VAL A 502 -11.47 12.66 -11.86
CA VAL A 502 -11.49 13.35 -10.55
C VAL A 502 -10.75 14.68 -10.61
N TYR A 503 -9.49 14.65 -11.07
CA TYR A 503 -8.56 15.76 -10.93
C TYR A 503 -8.90 16.93 -11.85
N GLY A 504 -8.91 18.14 -11.29
CA GLY A 504 -9.22 19.37 -12.03
C GLY A 504 -10.67 19.48 -12.50
N LYS A 505 -11.54 18.50 -12.20
CA LYS A 505 -12.97 18.56 -12.58
C LYS A 505 -13.79 19.46 -11.67
N HIS A 506 -13.44 19.51 -10.38
CA HIS A 506 -14.03 20.43 -9.42
C HIS A 506 -12.94 20.97 -8.48
N GLU A 507 -12.85 22.30 -8.35
CA GLU A 507 -11.90 22.99 -7.45
C GLU A 507 -12.01 22.54 -5.99
N SER A 508 -13.21 22.10 -5.58
CA SER A 508 -13.49 21.66 -4.22
C SER A 508 -12.92 20.27 -3.90
N MET A 509 -12.54 19.46 -4.89
CA MET A 509 -11.95 18.14 -4.64
C MET A 509 -10.44 18.20 -4.79
N ALA A 510 -9.73 17.92 -3.70
CA ALA A 510 -8.30 17.72 -3.75
C ALA A 510 -7.94 16.42 -4.51
N PRO A 511 -6.78 16.38 -5.20
CA PRO A 511 -6.22 15.11 -5.69
C PRO A 511 -6.02 14.14 -4.52
N GLY A 512 -6.48 12.91 -4.68
CA GLY A 512 -6.05 11.78 -3.87
C GLY A 512 -4.98 10.94 -4.58
N MET A 513 -4.25 10.15 -3.80
CA MET A 513 -3.50 9.00 -4.33
C MET A 513 -4.46 7.83 -4.60
N ALA A 514 -3.98 6.82 -5.32
CA ALA A 514 -4.67 5.54 -5.44
C ALA A 514 -4.80 4.83 -4.06
N ALA A 515 -5.49 3.69 -4.00
CA ALA A 515 -5.61 2.92 -2.76
C ALA A 515 -4.30 2.16 -2.49
N LYS A 516 -3.61 2.43 -1.38
CA LYS A 516 -2.62 1.47 -0.85
C LYS A 516 -3.39 0.32 -0.20
N ILE A 517 -3.08 -0.92 -0.58
CA ILE A 517 -3.91 -2.08 -0.23
C ILE A 517 -3.17 -3.19 0.51
N ASP A 518 -1.84 -3.13 0.64
CA ASP A 518 -1.09 -4.09 1.46
C ASP A 518 -1.46 -3.99 2.94
N ASP A 519 -1.63 -5.14 3.57
CA ASP A 519 -1.83 -5.26 5.01
C ASP A 519 -0.54 -5.09 5.81
N PHE A 520 0.59 -5.55 5.24
CA PHE A 520 1.94 -5.29 5.71
C PHE A 520 2.97 -5.49 4.58
N SER A 521 4.12 -4.86 4.74
CA SER A 521 5.10 -4.63 3.67
C SER A 521 6.45 -5.29 3.93
N GLN A 522 6.52 -6.21 4.90
CA GLN A 522 7.75 -6.92 5.24
C GLN A 522 8.21 -7.84 4.11
N VAL A 523 9.53 -7.96 3.97
CA VAL A 523 10.18 -8.87 3.03
C VAL A 523 10.55 -10.18 3.72
N PHE A 524 10.57 -11.29 3.00
CA PHE A 524 10.91 -12.62 3.55
C PHE A 524 12.20 -13.18 2.92
N PRO A 525 13.37 -12.55 3.15
CA PRO A 525 14.63 -13.02 2.61
C PRO A 525 15.05 -14.38 3.19
N LEU A 526 15.85 -15.13 2.44
CA LEU A 526 16.41 -16.43 2.85
C LEU A 526 17.86 -16.36 3.33
N THR A 527 18.41 -15.15 3.42
CA THR A 527 19.77 -14.88 3.87
C THR A 527 19.79 -13.60 4.70
N TYR A 528 20.79 -13.46 5.57
CA TYR A 528 21.09 -12.19 6.26
C TYR A 528 21.77 -11.18 5.34
N ASN A 529 22.48 -11.68 4.33
CA ASN A 529 23.33 -10.91 3.44
C ASN A 529 22.51 -10.41 2.26
N PHE A 530 21.74 -9.35 2.49
CA PHE A 530 21.00 -8.66 1.46
C PHE A 530 21.13 -7.15 1.64
N LEU A 531 21.06 -6.42 0.53
CA LEU A 531 21.58 -5.07 0.43
C LEU A 531 20.45 -4.08 0.13
N GLN A 532 19.71 -3.69 1.17
CA GLN A 532 18.69 -2.63 1.09
C GLN A 532 19.30 -1.26 1.34
N VAL A 533 18.68 -0.21 0.81
CA VAL A 533 19.13 1.18 0.99
C VAL A 533 18.32 1.91 2.05
N ASP A 534 17.02 1.73 2.04
CA ASP A 534 16.08 2.28 3.00
C ASP A 534 15.01 1.23 3.35
N SER A 535 14.00 1.62 4.14
CA SER A 535 12.87 0.75 4.52
C SER A 535 13.30 -0.66 4.99
N HIS A 536 14.42 -0.76 5.72
CA HIS A 536 15.06 -2.03 6.06
C HIS A 536 14.07 -3.06 6.65
N GLY A 537 14.08 -4.28 6.11
CA GLY A 537 13.16 -5.35 6.49
C GLY A 537 11.76 -5.25 5.85
N ARG A 538 11.54 -4.24 5.00
CA ARG A 538 10.32 -4.02 4.22
C ARG A 538 10.67 -3.82 2.74
N TYR A 539 9.67 -3.77 1.87
CA TYR A 539 9.90 -3.52 0.45
C TYR A 539 10.57 -2.15 0.26
N THR A 540 11.82 -2.14 -0.22
CA THR A 540 12.57 -0.93 -0.60
C THR A 540 12.47 -0.76 -2.11
N ALA A 541 12.44 -1.84 -2.89
CA ALA A 541 12.36 -1.83 -4.35
C ALA A 541 11.26 -2.79 -4.84
N GLY A 542 10.00 -2.37 -4.73
CA GLY A 542 8.88 -3.09 -5.36
C GLY A 542 8.95 -3.03 -6.89
N ALA A 543 9.35 -4.12 -7.52
CA ALA A 543 9.51 -4.23 -8.97
C ALA A 543 8.37 -5.05 -9.61
N GLY A 544 7.56 -4.41 -10.45
CA GLY A 544 6.41 -5.05 -11.10
C GLY A 544 5.19 -5.19 -10.18
N PHE A 545 4.04 -5.53 -10.78
CA PHE A 545 2.82 -5.95 -10.08
C PHE A 545 2.08 -6.91 -11.01
N ASN A 546 2.50 -8.17 -11.04
CA ASN A 546 2.10 -9.08 -12.12
C ASN A 546 1.06 -10.07 -11.60
N LEU A 547 -0.17 -10.00 -12.09
CA LEU A 547 -1.23 -10.90 -11.67
C LEU A 547 -1.15 -12.22 -12.43
N TYR A 548 -1.45 -13.32 -11.74
CA TYR A 548 -1.63 -14.60 -12.38
C TYR A 548 -2.96 -14.66 -13.15
N THR A 549 -2.90 -14.69 -14.48
CA THR A 549 -4.05 -14.54 -15.40
C THR A 549 -4.22 -15.69 -16.40
N ALA A 550 -3.75 -16.89 -16.00
CA ALA A 550 -3.89 -18.14 -16.76
C ALA A 550 -4.49 -19.28 -15.90
N ARG A 551 -4.64 -20.50 -16.45
CA ARG A 551 -5.24 -21.67 -15.75
C ARG A 551 -4.27 -22.85 -15.54
N ALA A 552 -2.97 -22.67 -15.77
CA ALA A 552 -1.95 -23.71 -15.55
C ALA A 552 -1.65 -23.94 -14.06
N PHE A 553 -1.49 -22.87 -13.26
CA PHE A 553 -1.40 -22.93 -11.81
C PHE A 553 -2.75 -23.31 -11.18
N PRO A 554 -2.75 -23.78 -9.90
CA PRO A 554 -3.98 -24.06 -9.16
C PRO A 554 -4.95 -22.86 -9.08
N GLU A 555 -6.25 -23.15 -8.93
CA GLU A 555 -7.34 -22.16 -8.91
C GLU A 555 -7.12 -21.01 -7.91
N ARG A 556 -6.49 -21.26 -6.76
CA ARG A 556 -6.21 -20.24 -5.74
C ARG A 556 -5.37 -19.04 -6.24
N PHE A 557 -4.67 -19.20 -7.37
CA PHE A 557 -3.89 -18.11 -7.97
C PHE A 557 -4.70 -17.26 -8.95
N TRP A 558 -5.76 -17.82 -9.55
CA TRP A 558 -6.44 -17.26 -10.71
C TRP A 558 -7.01 -15.88 -10.41
N ASN A 559 -6.49 -14.86 -11.11
CA ASN A 559 -6.88 -13.46 -10.99
C ASN A 559 -6.83 -12.90 -9.55
N ARG A 560 -6.04 -13.52 -8.67
CA ARG A 560 -5.98 -13.20 -7.23
C ARG A 560 -4.57 -13.13 -6.67
N SER A 561 -3.60 -13.81 -7.26
CA SER A 561 -2.19 -13.70 -6.83
C SER A 561 -1.44 -12.68 -7.67
N ALA A 562 -0.84 -11.70 -7.01
CA ALA A 562 0.08 -10.73 -7.60
C ALA A 562 1.53 -11.04 -7.19
N PHE A 563 2.46 -10.84 -8.12
CA PHE A 563 3.89 -11.09 -7.91
C PHE A 563 4.70 -9.82 -8.06
N ILE A 564 5.56 -9.56 -7.08
CA ILE A 564 6.33 -8.32 -6.95
C ILE A 564 7.77 -8.68 -6.62
N GLY A 565 8.71 -8.27 -7.47
CA GLY A 565 10.14 -8.47 -7.24
C GLY A 565 10.64 -7.56 -6.12
N GLU A 566 11.55 -8.07 -5.31
CA GLU A 566 12.34 -7.27 -4.38
C GLU A 566 13.82 -7.67 -4.58
N PRO A 567 14.47 -7.09 -5.61
CA PRO A 567 15.81 -7.50 -6.02
C PRO A 567 16.85 -7.25 -4.93
N THR A 568 16.63 -6.27 -4.03
CA THR A 568 17.57 -5.96 -2.96
C THR A 568 17.54 -6.98 -1.80
N ALA A 569 16.52 -7.86 -1.78
CA ALA A 569 16.35 -8.93 -0.80
C ALA A 569 16.26 -10.34 -1.42
N HIS A 570 16.64 -10.46 -2.71
CA HIS A 570 16.79 -11.72 -3.43
C HIS A 570 15.52 -12.59 -3.53
N PHE A 571 14.36 -11.97 -3.75
CA PHE A 571 13.12 -12.73 -3.88
C PHE A 571 12.06 -12.07 -4.77
N LEU A 572 11.12 -12.90 -5.21
CA LEU A 572 9.85 -12.55 -5.84
C LEU A 572 8.74 -12.88 -4.83
N GLY A 573 8.10 -11.84 -4.32
CA GLY A 573 7.02 -11.98 -3.35
C GLY A 573 5.66 -12.26 -3.98
N GLN A 574 4.75 -12.73 -3.14
CA GLN A 574 3.37 -13.04 -3.49
C GLN A 574 2.38 -12.26 -2.62
N PHE A 575 1.39 -11.64 -3.24
CA PHE A 575 0.28 -10.97 -2.57
C PHE A 575 -1.03 -11.60 -3.01
N SER A 576 -1.86 -12.01 -2.05
CA SER A 576 -3.21 -12.51 -2.30
C SER A 576 -4.21 -11.37 -2.23
N LEU A 577 -4.95 -11.16 -3.33
CA LEU A 577 -5.93 -10.10 -3.48
C LEU A 577 -7.32 -10.60 -3.08
N THR A 578 -7.98 -9.84 -2.21
CA THR A 578 -9.37 -10.07 -1.80
C THR A 578 -10.19 -8.82 -2.07
N GLU A 579 -11.36 -8.98 -2.67
CA GLU A 579 -12.27 -7.85 -2.93
C GLU A 579 -12.77 -7.23 -1.63
N ASN A 580 -12.80 -5.90 -1.57
CA ASN A 580 -13.32 -5.14 -0.43
C ASN A 580 -14.10 -3.92 -0.94
N GLY A 581 -15.42 -4.09 -1.10
CA GLY A 581 -16.28 -3.08 -1.71
C GLY A 581 -15.88 -2.80 -3.16
N SER A 582 -15.64 -1.53 -3.49
CA SER A 582 -15.15 -1.09 -4.79
C SER A 582 -13.61 -1.02 -4.89
N SER A 583 -12.90 -1.58 -3.90
CA SER A 583 -11.44 -1.75 -3.91
C SER A 583 -11.03 -3.18 -3.56
N TYR A 584 -9.75 -3.36 -3.23
CA TYR A 584 -9.14 -4.63 -2.80
C TYR A 584 -8.36 -4.44 -1.50
N SER A 585 -8.10 -5.57 -0.85
CA SER A 585 -7.03 -5.74 0.14
C SER A 585 -6.01 -6.73 -0.42
N ALA A 586 -4.73 -6.52 -0.16
CA ALA A 586 -3.63 -7.40 -0.55
C ALA A 586 -2.96 -7.97 0.70
N HIS A 587 -3.04 -9.29 0.88
CA HIS A 587 -2.35 -9.98 1.97
C HIS A 587 -0.99 -10.47 1.49
N ASN A 588 0.08 -10.05 2.17
CA ASN A 588 1.44 -10.49 1.86
C ASN A 588 1.67 -11.95 2.28
N GLN A 589 1.79 -12.85 1.30
CA GLN A 589 2.00 -14.29 1.50
C GLN A 589 3.50 -14.65 1.64
N GLY A 590 4.39 -13.66 1.63
CA GLY A 590 5.83 -13.86 1.64
C GLY A 590 6.37 -14.18 0.25
N LEU A 591 7.04 -15.32 0.10
CA LEU A 591 7.85 -15.65 -1.07
C LEU A 591 7.19 -16.68 -2.01
N LEU A 592 7.18 -16.39 -3.32
CA LEU A 592 6.96 -17.40 -4.36
C LEU A 592 8.29 -18.04 -4.81
N LEU A 593 9.32 -17.21 -4.97
CA LEU A 593 10.70 -17.59 -5.27
C LEU A 593 11.61 -16.75 -4.39
N ALA A 594 12.55 -17.36 -3.68
CA ALA A 594 13.59 -16.65 -2.96
C ALA A 594 14.91 -17.42 -3.05
N SER A 595 16.05 -16.75 -2.85
CA SER A 595 17.36 -17.40 -2.82
C SER A 595 18.26 -16.93 -1.68
N SER A 596 19.21 -17.80 -1.35
CA SER A 596 20.38 -17.46 -0.53
C SER A 596 21.62 -17.15 -1.39
N ASP A 597 21.49 -17.20 -2.72
CA ASP A 597 22.41 -16.54 -3.64
C ASP A 597 22.18 -15.02 -3.57
N GLU A 598 23.25 -14.28 -3.32
CA GLU A 598 23.24 -12.83 -3.10
C GLU A 598 23.21 -12.03 -4.42
N TRP A 599 23.10 -12.72 -5.55
CA TRP A 599 22.99 -12.11 -6.89
C TRP A 599 21.59 -12.18 -7.48
N LEU A 600 20.75 -13.14 -7.04
CA LEU A 600 19.39 -13.29 -7.57
C LEU A 600 18.64 -11.97 -7.38
N SER A 601 18.17 -11.39 -8.49
CA SER A 601 17.59 -10.05 -8.54
C SER A 601 16.38 -10.05 -9.48
N PRO A 602 15.21 -10.55 -9.03
CA PRO A 602 13.99 -10.53 -9.84
C PRO A 602 13.50 -9.10 -10.02
N VAL A 603 13.44 -8.61 -11.26
CA VAL A 603 13.07 -7.22 -11.59
C VAL A 603 11.85 -7.11 -12.48
N TYR A 604 11.46 -8.22 -13.11
CA TYR A 604 10.25 -8.30 -13.91
C TYR A 604 9.74 -9.75 -13.91
N ALA A 605 8.43 -9.92 -13.95
CA ALA A 605 7.79 -11.21 -14.13
C ALA A 605 6.52 -11.05 -14.97
N ASP A 606 6.10 -12.07 -15.70
CA ASP A 606 4.77 -12.06 -16.35
C ASP A 606 4.30 -13.48 -16.63
N VAL A 607 3.01 -13.64 -16.86
CA VAL A 607 2.45 -14.94 -17.26
C VAL A 607 2.72 -15.16 -18.74
N GLY A 608 3.49 -16.21 -19.06
CA GLY A 608 3.89 -16.52 -20.42
C GLY A 608 2.77 -17.15 -21.26
N PRO A 609 3.01 -17.36 -22.56
CA PRO A 609 2.04 -17.96 -23.48
C PRO A 609 1.62 -19.39 -23.09
N ASP A 610 2.49 -20.09 -22.34
CA ASP A 610 2.29 -21.40 -21.76
C ASP A 610 1.44 -21.41 -20.47
N GLY A 611 1.12 -20.23 -19.95
CA GLY A 611 0.37 -20.03 -18.71
C GLY A 611 1.22 -20.20 -17.44
N GLN A 612 2.52 -20.41 -17.56
CA GLN A 612 3.45 -20.45 -16.42
C GLN A 612 3.95 -19.04 -16.10
N LEU A 613 4.56 -18.83 -14.93
CA LEU A 613 5.12 -17.54 -14.55
C LEU A 613 6.58 -17.45 -14.98
N TRP A 614 6.92 -16.44 -15.77
CA TRP A 614 8.28 -16.18 -16.24
C TRP A 614 8.90 -15.04 -15.43
N VAL A 615 10.20 -15.12 -15.14
CA VAL A 615 10.91 -14.18 -14.26
C VAL A 615 12.20 -13.73 -14.93
N ALA A 616 12.38 -12.42 -15.06
CA ALA A 616 13.64 -11.80 -15.42
C ALA A 616 14.46 -11.58 -14.15
N ASP A 617 15.51 -12.38 -14.02
CA ASP A 617 16.54 -12.21 -13.02
C ASP A 617 17.68 -11.39 -13.63
N TRP A 618 17.82 -10.15 -13.16
CA TRP A 618 18.91 -9.27 -13.58
C TRP A 618 20.27 -9.91 -13.23
N TYR A 619 20.32 -10.71 -12.16
CA TYR A 619 21.52 -11.39 -11.64
C TYR A 619 22.70 -10.44 -11.40
N ASN A 620 22.59 -9.58 -10.39
CA ASN A 620 23.59 -8.54 -10.12
C ASN A 620 23.81 -8.37 -8.61
N PHE A 621 25.07 -8.23 -8.20
CA PHE A 621 25.41 -8.02 -6.79
C PHE A 621 25.08 -6.59 -6.32
N ILE A 622 25.34 -5.58 -7.16
CA ILE A 622 25.04 -4.17 -6.86
C ILE A 622 23.85 -3.71 -7.69
N ILE A 623 22.67 -3.76 -7.08
CA ILE A 623 21.42 -3.27 -7.66
C ILE A 623 20.94 -1.95 -7.04
N GLN A 624 21.52 -1.54 -5.92
CA GLN A 624 21.17 -0.28 -5.24
C GLN A 624 21.49 0.90 -6.15
N HIS A 625 20.61 1.89 -6.24
CA HIS A 625 20.81 3.03 -7.13
C HIS A 625 21.22 4.29 -6.36
N ASN A 626 20.28 4.84 -5.59
CA ASN A 626 20.45 5.99 -4.71
C ASN A 626 19.82 5.69 -3.32
N PRO A 627 20.06 6.54 -2.29
CA PRO A 627 21.10 7.56 -2.19
C PRO A 627 22.53 7.08 -2.50
N THR A 628 23.43 8.03 -2.71
CA THR A 628 24.86 7.73 -2.90
C THR A 628 25.51 7.35 -1.57
N PRO A 629 26.25 6.22 -1.50
CA PRO A 629 26.96 5.82 -0.28
C PRO A 629 27.92 6.90 0.24
N THR A 630 27.91 7.11 1.55
CA THR A 630 28.90 7.88 2.30
C THR A 630 29.46 7.02 3.43
N LYS A 631 30.62 7.36 4.00
CA LYS A 631 31.14 6.67 5.19
C LYS A 631 30.12 6.61 6.33
N ALA A 632 29.35 7.68 6.53
CA ALA A 632 28.35 7.75 7.59
C ALA A 632 27.11 6.88 7.29
N SER A 633 26.65 6.86 6.03
CA SER A 633 25.44 6.14 5.64
C SER A 633 25.67 4.65 5.36
N ALA A 634 26.79 4.29 4.71
CA ALA A 634 27.00 2.96 4.14
C ALA A 634 28.46 2.46 4.20
N GLY A 635 29.36 3.16 4.89
CA GLY A 635 30.72 2.69 5.18
C GLY A 635 31.81 3.10 4.18
N PHE A 636 31.45 3.68 3.03
CA PHE A 636 32.42 4.21 2.06
C PHE A 636 31.87 5.42 1.30
N ASP A 637 32.77 6.26 0.77
CA ASP A 637 32.40 7.46 0.01
C ASP A 637 32.34 7.13 -1.49
N ALA A 638 31.14 7.08 -2.05
CA ALA A 638 30.90 6.88 -3.49
C ALA A 638 30.68 8.22 -4.21
N THR A 639 30.68 8.18 -5.55
CA THR A 639 30.31 9.33 -6.40
C THR A 639 28.99 9.07 -7.10
N THR A 640 28.16 10.10 -7.25
CA THR A 640 26.94 10.03 -8.06
C THR A 640 27.29 10.12 -9.55
N GLY A 641 26.97 9.08 -10.31
CA GLY A 641 27.15 9.02 -11.76
C GLY A 641 26.04 9.71 -12.54
N LYS A 642 26.17 9.73 -13.88
CA LYS A 642 25.26 10.46 -14.78
C LYS A 642 23.81 9.96 -14.78
N GLY A 643 23.58 8.69 -14.42
CA GLY A 643 22.24 8.12 -14.30
C GLY A 643 21.54 8.41 -12.98
N ASN A 644 22.14 9.27 -12.14
CA ASN A 644 21.76 9.51 -10.75
C ASN A 644 21.89 8.27 -9.84
N ALA A 645 22.70 7.29 -10.28
CA ALA A 645 23.11 6.14 -9.49
C ALA A 645 24.52 6.32 -8.98
N HIS A 646 24.85 5.77 -7.82
CA HIS A 646 26.24 5.74 -7.39
C HIS A 646 27.09 4.86 -8.33
N GLU A 647 28.28 5.35 -8.65
CA GLU A 647 29.30 4.60 -9.39
C GLU A 647 29.87 3.50 -8.49
N ASN A 648 29.87 2.27 -9.00
CA ASN A 648 30.38 1.12 -8.26
C ASN A 648 31.02 0.11 -9.24
N PRO A 649 32.31 -0.25 -9.06
CA PRO A 649 32.99 -1.18 -9.96
C PRO A 649 32.49 -2.63 -9.85
N LEU A 650 31.64 -2.93 -8.85
CA LEU A 650 31.06 -4.26 -8.64
C LEU A 650 29.72 -4.46 -9.37
N ARG A 651 29.22 -3.46 -10.12
CA ARG A 651 28.05 -3.65 -10.98
C ARG A 651 28.39 -4.58 -12.13
N ASP A 652 27.57 -5.59 -12.32
CA ASP A 652 27.72 -6.55 -13.42
C ASP A 652 26.97 -6.09 -14.69
N GLY A 653 27.52 -6.48 -15.84
CA GLY A 653 26.95 -6.23 -17.16
C GLY A 653 27.11 -7.42 -18.09
N LYS A 654 27.19 -8.64 -17.55
CA LYS A 654 27.53 -9.85 -18.31
C LYS A 654 26.63 -11.04 -18.02
N HIS A 655 25.97 -11.05 -16.86
CA HIS A 655 25.10 -12.11 -16.41
C HIS A 655 23.64 -11.68 -16.51
N GLY A 656 22.72 -12.63 -16.57
CA GLY A 656 21.30 -12.35 -16.65
C GLY A 656 20.51 -13.57 -17.10
N ARG A 657 19.36 -13.81 -16.48
CA ARG A 657 18.66 -15.09 -16.60
C ARG A 657 17.16 -14.91 -16.73
N ILE A 658 16.54 -15.77 -17.53
CA ILE A 658 15.09 -15.94 -17.55
C ILE A 658 14.77 -17.31 -16.97
N TYR A 659 13.97 -17.32 -15.90
CA TYR A 659 13.43 -18.53 -15.30
C TYR A 659 11.94 -18.66 -15.60
N ARG A 660 11.45 -19.90 -15.51
CA ARG A 660 10.02 -20.24 -15.43
C ARG A 660 9.74 -20.89 -14.08
N ILE A 661 8.67 -20.46 -13.43
CA ILE A 661 8.09 -21.12 -12.27
C ILE A 661 6.91 -21.93 -12.78
N VAL A 662 7.07 -23.25 -12.78
CA VAL A 662 6.14 -24.20 -13.39
C VAL A 662 5.35 -24.92 -12.30
N ALA A 663 4.02 -24.96 -12.43
CA ALA A 663 3.18 -25.73 -11.52
C ALA A 663 3.30 -27.24 -11.79
N LYS A 664 3.63 -28.02 -10.76
CA LYS A 664 3.68 -29.48 -10.83
C LYS A 664 2.29 -30.02 -11.12
N GLY A 665 2.18 -30.87 -12.15
CA GLY A 665 0.91 -31.43 -12.59
C GLY A 665 0.05 -30.47 -13.44
N ALA A 666 0.60 -29.32 -13.85
CA ALA A 666 -0.06 -28.47 -14.84
C ALA A 666 -0.34 -29.26 -16.14
N PRO A 667 -1.45 -28.95 -16.85
CA PRO A 667 -1.72 -29.53 -18.15
C PRO A 667 -0.57 -29.25 -19.14
N ALA A 668 -0.30 -30.21 -20.03
CA ALA A 668 0.67 -30.01 -21.10
C ALA A 668 0.28 -28.81 -21.96
N TYR A 669 1.23 -27.91 -22.20
CA TYR A 669 1.01 -26.75 -23.04
C TYR A 669 0.88 -27.15 -24.51
N THR A 670 -0.11 -26.58 -25.20
CA THR A 670 -0.26 -26.69 -26.65
C THR A 670 0.11 -25.34 -27.28
N PRO A 671 1.22 -25.25 -28.03
CA PRO A 671 1.61 -24.03 -28.72
C PRO A 671 0.48 -23.48 -29.60
N LEU A 672 0.28 -22.16 -29.53
CA LEU A 672 -0.69 -21.43 -30.36
C LEU A 672 0.05 -20.43 -31.24
N ASP A 673 -0.38 -20.28 -32.48
CA ASP A 673 0.13 -19.28 -33.42
C ASP A 673 -1.04 -18.48 -33.97
N LEU A 674 -1.08 -17.19 -33.61
CA LEU A 674 -2.09 -16.25 -34.10
C LEU A 674 -1.59 -15.36 -35.23
N SER A 675 -0.35 -15.52 -35.72
CA SER A 675 0.23 -14.67 -36.76
C SER A 675 -0.64 -14.58 -38.03
N LYS A 676 -1.17 -15.72 -38.47
CA LYS A 676 -2.00 -15.87 -39.68
C LYS A 676 -3.46 -16.26 -39.39
N ALA A 677 -3.92 -16.12 -38.14
CA ALA A 677 -5.29 -16.47 -37.77
C ALA A 677 -6.32 -15.61 -38.52
N ASP A 678 -7.40 -16.23 -38.98
CA ASP A 678 -8.54 -15.52 -39.56
C ASP A 678 -9.45 -14.95 -38.46
N SER A 679 -10.52 -14.26 -38.87
CA SER A 679 -11.41 -13.58 -37.91
C SER A 679 -12.12 -14.59 -37.00
N ALA A 680 -12.43 -15.78 -37.51
CA ALA A 680 -13.05 -16.84 -36.73
C ALA A 680 -12.08 -17.40 -35.67
N GLY A 681 -10.82 -17.67 -36.06
CA GLY A 681 -9.77 -18.11 -35.15
C GLY A 681 -9.46 -17.08 -34.07
N LEU A 682 -9.39 -15.79 -34.42
CA LEU A 682 -9.18 -14.71 -33.45
C LEU A 682 -10.37 -14.58 -32.48
N VAL A 683 -11.62 -14.65 -32.97
CA VAL A 683 -12.80 -14.61 -32.08
C VAL A 683 -12.85 -15.83 -31.15
N ALA A 684 -12.45 -17.01 -31.64
CA ALA A 684 -12.35 -18.21 -30.81
C ALA A 684 -11.27 -18.05 -29.71
N ALA A 685 -10.14 -17.42 -30.01
CA ALA A 685 -9.07 -17.17 -29.04
C ALA A 685 -9.46 -16.21 -27.90
N LEU A 686 -10.56 -15.44 -28.03
CA LEU A 686 -11.08 -14.60 -26.94
C LEU A 686 -11.59 -15.38 -25.73
N SER A 687 -11.83 -16.69 -25.84
CA SER A 687 -12.18 -17.56 -24.70
C SER A 687 -10.99 -18.35 -24.16
N ASN A 688 -9.77 -18.10 -24.64
CA ASN A 688 -8.58 -18.83 -24.19
C ASN A 688 -8.38 -18.67 -22.68
N ASN A 689 -7.91 -19.73 -22.02
CA ASN A 689 -7.63 -19.74 -20.58
C ASN A 689 -6.46 -18.84 -20.15
N ASN A 690 -5.74 -18.21 -21.07
CA ASN A 690 -4.61 -17.32 -20.82
C ASN A 690 -4.90 -15.91 -21.37
N LEU A 691 -4.79 -14.89 -20.52
CA LEU A 691 -5.01 -13.49 -20.90
C LEU A 691 -4.12 -13.04 -22.05
N PHE A 692 -2.88 -13.53 -22.14
CA PHE A 692 -1.97 -13.22 -23.24
C PHE A 692 -2.59 -13.49 -24.61
N TRP A 693 -3.18 -14.67 -24.79
CA TRP A 693 -3.79 -15.07 -26.06
C TRP A 693 -5.08 -14.30 -26.35
N ARG A 694 -5.88 -14.00 -25.31
CA ARG A 694 -7.09 -13.19 -25.48
C ARG A 694 -6.77 -11.75 -25.88
N MET A 695 -5.79 -11.12 -25.21
CA MET A 695 -5.33 -9.78 -25.54
C MET A 695 -4.67 -9.72 -26.91
N THR A 696 -3.89 -10.73 -27.29
CA THR A 696 -3.30 -10.85 -28.64
C THR A 696 -4.38 -10.93 -29.72
N ALA A 697 -5.41 -11.75 -29.50
CA ALA A 697 -6.52 -11.88 -30.44
C ALA A 697 -7.34 -10.59 -30.56
N GLN A 698 -7.69 -9.95 -29.45
CA GLN A 698 -8.36 -8.65 -29.43
C GLN A 698 -7.53 -7.59 -30.16
N ARG A 699 -6.23 -7.49 -29.83
CA ARG A 699 -5.29 -6.54 -30.46
C ARG A 699 -5.30 -6.70 -31.97
N LYS A 700 -5.17 -7.92 -32.49
CA LYS A 700 -5.19 -8.18 -33.93
C LYS A 700 -6.53 -7.83 -34.58
N LEU A 701 -7.65 -8.22 -33.97
CA LEU A 701 -8.99 -7.88 -34.49
C LEU A 701 -9.16 -6.36 -34.66
N VAL A 702 -8.71 -5.58 -33.68
CA VAL A 702 -8.83 -4.11 -33.70
C VAL A 702 -7.81 -3.47 -34.64
N GLN A 703 -6.52 -3.81 -34.53
CA GLN A 703 -5.44 -3.20 -35.32
C GLN A 703 -5.58 -3.50 -36.82
N GLU A 704 -6.10 -4.67 -37.17
CA GLU A 704 -6.34 -5.05 -38.57
C GLU A 704 -7.72 -4.60 -39.08
N GLY A 705 -8.54 -3.94 -38.25
CA GLY A 705 -9.86 -3.40 -38.64
C GLY A 705 -10.86 -4.47 -39.10
N ARG A 706 -10.88 -5.64 -38.43
CA ARG A 706 -11.64 -6.85 -38.83
C ARG A 706 -13.13 -6.72 -38.53
N VAL A 707 -13.82 -5.82 -39.22
CA VAL A 707 -15.26 -5.57 -39.06
C VAL A 707 -16.14 -6.77 -39.44
N ASP A 708 -15.61 -7.73 -40.20
CA ASP A 708 -16.25 -9.00 -40.52
C ASP A 708 -16.45 -9.89 -39.28
N ALA A 709 -15.70 -9.67 -38.19
CA ALA A 709 -15.88 -10.35 -36.91
C ALA A 709 -17.08 -9.85 -36.10
N VAL A 710 -17.63 -8.65 -36.40
CA VAL A 710 -18.67 -7.99 -35.60
C VAL A 710 -19.91 -8.86 -35.35
N PRO A 711 -20.46 -9.61 -36.34
CA PRO A 711 -21.58 -10.52 -36.09
C PRO A 711 -21.25 -11.59 -35.04
N ALA A 712 -20.07 -12.21 -35.12
CA ALA A 712 -19.64 -13.24 -34.18
C ALA A 712 -19.41 -12.66 -32.76
N LEU A 713 -18.80 -11.47 -32.68
CA LEU A 713 -18.61 -10.74 -31.41
C LEU A 713 -19.94 -10.37 -30.74
N ARG A 714 -20.94 -9.91 -31.51
CA ARG A 714 -22.28 -9.67 -30.98
C ARG A 714 -22.94 -10.96 -30.50
N ASN A 715 -22.74 -12.06 -31.22
CA ASN A 715 -23.32 -13.35 -30.87
C ASN A 715 -22.80 -13.88 -29.53
N ILE A 716 -21.53 -13.65 -29.19
CA ILE A 716 -20.96 -13.98 -27.86
C ILE A 716 -21.83 -13.37 -26.76
N LEU A 717 -22.15 -12.07 -26.87
CA LEU A 717 -22.94 -11.36 -25.86
C LEU A 717 -24.42 -11.73 -25.87
N LEU A 718 -24.97 -12.16 -27.01
CA LEU A 718 -26.39 -12.55 -27.14
C LEU A 718 -26.65 -14.00 -26.71
N ALA A 719 -25.63 -14.86 -26.74
CA ALA A 719 -25.71 -16.25 -26.35
C ALA A 719 -25.93 -16.42 -24.83
N PRO A 720 -26.29 -17.63 -24.37
CA PRO A 720 -26.25 -17.97 -22.95
C PRO A 720 -24.83 -17.76 -22.38
N PRO A 721 -24.72 -17.11 -21.21
CA PRO A 721 -23.44 -16.72 -20.63
C PRO A 721 -22.69 -17.96 -20.12
N THR A 722 -21.36 -17.95 -20.21
CA THR A 722 -20.51 -19.05 -19.76
C THR A 722 -19.45 -18.49 -18.81
N MET A 723 -19.61 -18.77 -17.51
CA MET A 723 -18.68 -18.31 -16.48
C MET A 723 -17.70 -19.42 -16.11
N ASP A 724 -16.46 -19.05 -15.83
CA ASP A 724 -15.46 -19.95 -15.26
C ASP A 724 -15.66 -20.16 -13.75
N ALA A 725 -14.76 -20.93 -13.12
CA ALA A 725 -14.85 -21.28 -11.70
C ALA A 725 -14.80 -20.05 -10.76
N ILE A 726 -14.21 -18.94 -11.20
CA ILE A 726 -14.12 -17.70 -10.44
C ILE A 726 -15.21 -16.67 -10.83
N GLY A 727 -16.19 -17.08 -11.64
CA GLY A 727 -17.35 -16.26 -12.00
C GLY A 727 -17.11 -15.26 -13.13
N LEU A 728 -16.01 -15.39 -13.89
CA LEU A 728 -15.71 -14.53 -15.03
C LEU A 728 -16.25 -15.12 -16.33
N ASP A 729 -16.86 -14.26 -17.15
CA ASP A 729 -17.10 -14.54 -18.58
C ASP A 729 -16.12 -13.72 -19.41
N VAL A 730 -14.88 -14.23 -19.49
CA VAL A 730 -13.75 -13.53 -20.14
C VAL A 730 -14.03 -13.28 -21.62
N GLN A 731 -14.71 -14.21 -22.31
CA GLN A 731 -15.02 -14.07 -23.73
C GLN A 731 -15.96 -12.87 -23.97
N SER A 732 -17.00 -12.72 -23.14
CA SER A 732 -17.90 -11.57 -23.19
C SER A 732 -17.19 -10.25 -22.87
N ILE A 733 -16.30 -10.24 -21.87
CA ILE A 733 -15.49 -9.05 -21.52
C ILE A 733 -14.64 -8.61 -22.71
N HIS A 734 -13.92 -9.53 -23.35
CA HIS A 734 -13.11 -9.21 -24.53
C HIS A 734 -13.97 -8.85 -25.75
N ALA A 735 -15.14 -9.46 -25.93
CA ALA A 735 -16.06 -9.09 -27.01
C ALA A 735 -16.54 -7.64 -26.89
N ILE A 736 -16.85 -7.16 -25.67
CA ILE A 736 -17.21 -5.76 -25.39
C ILE A 736 -16.09 -4.83 -25.86
N TRP A 737 -14.86 -5.07 -25.43
CA TRP A 737 -13.73 -4.19 -25.72
C TRP A 737 -13.23 -4.29 -27.16
N THR A 738 -13.36 -5.45 -27.80
CA THR A 738 -13.11 -5.60 -29.24
C THR A 738 -14.15 -4.84 -30.05
N LEU A 739 -15.44 -4.95 -29.70
CA LEU A 739 -16.50 -4.17 -30.35
C LEU A 739 -16.30 -2.66 -30.10
N GLN A 740 -15.86 -2.25 -28.92
CA GLN A 740 -15.54 -0.85 -28.62
C GLN A 740 -14.39 -0.35 -29.52
N GLY A 741 -13.30 -1.10 -29.63
CA GLY A 741 -12.15 -0.75 -30.47
C GLY A 741 -12.48 -0.68 -31.96
N LEU A 742 -13.42 -1.49 -32.42
CA LEU A 742 -13.96 -1.45 -33.79
C LEU A 742 -15.06 -0.38 -33.99
N GLY A 743 -15.44 0.38 -32.96
CA GLY A 743 -16.51 1.39 -33.04
C GLY A 743 -17.94 0.82 -33.08
N HIS A 744 -18.12 -0.44 -32.67
CA HIS A 744 -19.38 -1.19 -32.70
C HIS A 744 -19.97 -1.52 -31.31
N PHE A 745 -19.47 -0.91 -30.22
CA PHE A 745 -20.09 -0.96 -28.88
C PHE A 745 -20.63 0.42 -28.47
N THR A 746 -21.66 0.89 -29.17
CA THR A 746 -22.33 2.18 -28.89
C THR A 746 -23.83 2.14 -29.23
N MET A 747 -24.64 2.82 -28.43
CA MET A 747 -26.07 3.07 -28.61
C MET A 747 -26.38 4.03 -29.77
N ALA A 748 -25.35 4.64 -30.38
CA ALA A 748 -25.52 5.42 -31.60
C ALA A 748 -26.09 4.57 -32.75
N ASN A 749 -25.76 3.27 -32.79
CA ASN A 749 -26.23 2.34 -33.80
C ASN A 749 -27.28 1.37 -33.21
N LYS A 750 -28.47 1.35 -33.82
CA LYS A 750 -29.60 0.49 -33.38
C LYS A 750 -29.26 -1.01 -33.40
N ALA A 751 -28.36 -1.45 -34.27
CA ALA A 751 -27.93 -2.84 -34.34
C ALA A 751 -27.18 -3.33 -33.08
N ASN A 752 -26.68 -2.41 -32.25
CA ASN A 752 -25.93 -2.74 -31.04
C ASN A 752 -26.80 -2.80 -29.77
N VAL A 753 -28.04 -2.30 -29.84
CA VAL A 753 -28.88 -2.06 -28.64
C VAL A 753 -29.09 -3.36 -27.84
N ALA A 754 -29.49 -4.44 -28.52
CA ALA A 754 -29.72 -5.72 -27.86
C ALA A 754 -28.44 -6.27 -27.21
N THR A 755 -27.30 -6.17 -27.92
CA THR A 755 -25.98 -6.57 -27.43
C THR A 755 -25.56 -5.79 -26.18
N ILE A 756 -25.70 -4.46 -26.18
CA ILE A 756 -25.34 -3.61 -25.05
C ILE A 756 -26.26 -3.86 -23.85
N GLN A 757 -27.58 -3.96 -24.08
CA GLN A 757 -28.53 -4.28 -23.02
C GLN A 757 -28.23 -5.62 -22.36
N ARG A 758 -27.87 -6.62 -23.18
CA ARG A 758 -27.52 -7.95 -22.68
C ARG A 758 -26.22 -7.94 -21.87
N ALA A 759 -25.22 -7.18 -22.30
CA ALA A 759 -23.98 -6.97 -21.55
C ALA A 759 -24.21 -6.26 -20.19
N LEU A 760 -25.08 -5.25 -20.15
CA LEU A 760 -25.48 -4.55 -18.92
C LEU A 760 -26.41 -5.37 -18.00
N GLN A 761 -26.91 -6.52 -18.46
CA GLN A 761 -27.74 -7.45 -17.70
C GLN A 761 -27.03 -8.81 -17.51
N HIS A 762 -25.74 -8.87 -17.79
CA HIS A 762 -24.97 -10.09 -17.73
C HIS A 762 -24.87 -10.60 -16.27
N PRO A 763 -24.94 -11.91 -15.98
CA PRO A 763 -24.85 -12.41 -14.60
C PRO A 763 -23.52 -12.09 -13.92
N SER A 764 -22.40 -12.15 -14.66
CA SER A 764 -21.08 -11.77 -14.13
C SER A 764 -20.99 -10.26 -13.91
N PRO A 765 -20.71 -9.78 -12.67
CA PRO A 765 -20.49 -8.36 -12.39
C PRO A 765 -19.33 -7.76 -13.18
N ALA A 766 -18.25 -8.53 -13.37
CA ALA A 766 -17.09 -8.13 -14.17
C ALA A 766 -17.49 -7.73 -15.61
N THR A 767 -18.40 -8.48 -16.24
CA THR A 767 -18.91 -8.16 -17.58
C THR A 767 -19.74 -6.87 -17.58
N ARG A 768 -20.62 -6.69 -16.57
CA ARG A 768 -21.44 -5.48 -16.46
C ARG A 768 -20.58 -4.23 -16.24
N LYS A 769 -19.62 -4.30 -15.31
CA LYS A 769 -18.61 -3.25 -15.06
C LYS A 769 -17.88 -2.85 -16.33
N ASN A 770 -17.41 -3.83 -17.11
CA ASN A 770 -16.69 -3.57 -18.36
C ASN A 770 -17.60 -2.98 -19.46
N ALA A 771 -18.86 -3.40 -19.53
CA ALA A 771 -19.85 -2.77 -20.41
C ALA A 771 -20.08 -1.30 -20.05
N VAL A 772 -20.24 -0.97 -18.76
CA VAL A 772 -20.37 0.41 -18.27
C VAL A 772 -19.12 1.22 -18.63
N ARG A 773 -17.92 0.69 -18.37
CA ARG A 773 -16.65 1.36 -18.70
C ARG A 773 -16.50 1.65 -20.20
N ALA A 774 -16.78 0.67 -21.06
CA ALA A 774 -16.71 0.86 -22.51
C ALA A 774 -17.67 1.97 -23.00
N LEU A 775 -18.86 2.07 -22.39
CA LEU A 775 -19.82 3.14 -22.69
C LEU A 775 -19.37 4.51 -22.17
N VAL A 776 -18.75 4.56 -20.98
CA VAL A 776 -18.15 5.79 -20.42
C VAL A 776 -17.04 6.31 -21.33
N GLU A 777 -16.13 5.44 -21.78
CA GLU A 777 -15.05 5.80 -22.70
C GLU A 777 -15.56 6.32 -24.05
N SER A 778 -16.73 5.85 -24.53
CA SER A 778 -17.34 6.42 -25.74
C SER A 778 -17.74 7.90 -25.58
N GLY A 779 -18.05 8.33 -24.35
CA GLY A 779 -18.47 9.68 -23.99
C GLY A 779 -19.81 10.15 -24.60
N SER A 780 -20.51 9.33 -25.39
CA SER A 780 -21.72 9.76 -26.08
C SER A 780 -22.89 9.93 -25.11
N THR A 781 -23.77 10.91 -25.36
CA THR A 781 -24.91 11.17 -24.46
C THR A 781 -25.83 9.96 -24.29
N LYS A 782 -26.02 9.14 -25.35
CA LYS A 782 -26.85 7.94 -25.27
C LYS A 782 -26.17 6.82 -24.49
N ASP A 783 -24.85 6.69 -24.65
CA ASP A 783 -24.05 5.68 -23.96
C ASP A 783 -23.93 5.99 -22.46
N LEU A 784 -23.64 7.24 -22.11
CA LEU A 784 -23.62 7.70 -20.71
C LEU A 784 -24.97 7.54 -20.02
N ALA A 785 -26.08 7.72 -20.75
CA ALA A 785 -27.43 7.56 -20.20
C ALA A 785 -27.75 6.10 -19.85
N ILE A 786 -27.39 5.14 -20.72
CA ILE A 786 -27.65 3.72 -20.45
C ILE A 786 -26.64 3.10 -19.47
N ALA A 787 -25.43 3.68 -19.36
CA ALA A 787 -24.39 3.24 -18.43
C ALA A 787 -24.66 3.62 -16.96
N ALA A 788 -25.47 4.66 -16.72
CA ALA A 788 -25.80 5.20 -15.40
C ALA A 788 -26.81 4.34 -14.60
N ARG A 789 -26.54 3.04 -14.46
CA ARG A 789 -27.39 2.06 -13.75
C ARG A 789 -26.94 1.88 -12.31
N LEU A 790 -27.59 2.60 -11.41
CA LEU A 790 -27.18 2.68 -10.01
C LEU A 790 -27.78 1.58 -9.12
N ASP A 791 -28.68 0.78 -9.67
CA ASP A 791 -29.39 -0.32 -9.04
C ASP A 791 -28.59 -1.64 -9.02
N ASP A 792 -27.33 -1.64 -9.48
CA ASP A 792 -26.48 -2.81 -9.49
C ASP A 792 -26.07 -3.27 -8.07
N SER A 793 -26.00 -4.58 -7.85
CA SER A 793 -25.56 -5.14 -6.57
C SER A 793 -24.04 -5.05 -6.37
N ASP A 794 -23.27 -4.96 -7.46
CA ASP A 794 -21.81 -4.89 -7.41
C ASP A 794 -21.31 -3.45 -7.19
N ALA A 795 -20.38 -3.29 -6.25
CA ALA A 795 -19.83 -2.00 -5.86
C ALA A 795 -19.01 -1.35 -6.99
N LYS A 796 -18.20 -2.12 -7.72
CA LYS A 796 -17.36 -1.61 -8.81
C LYS A 796 -18.21 -1.15 -10.01
N THR A 797 -19.26 -1.90 -10.35
CA THR A 797 -20.22 -1.52 -11.41
C THR A 797 -20.96 -0.23 -11.04
N ARG A 798 -21.44 -0.10 -9.80
CA ARG A 798 -22.05 1.16 -9.31
C ARG A 798 -21.09 2.33 -9.33
N LEU A 799 -19.82 2.12 -8.97
CA LEU A 799 -18.79 3.17 -9.02
C LEU A 799 -18.66 3.73 -10.44
N TRP A 800 -18.56 2.86 -11.45
CA TRP A 800 -18.50 3.30 -12.85
C TRP A 800 -19.82 3.89 -13.38
N ALA A 801 -20.97 3.45 -12.88
CA ALA A 801 -22.25 4.09 -13.17
C ALA A 801 -22.34 5.52 -12.62
N LEU A 802 -21.78 5.77 -11.43
CA LEU A 802 -21.65 7.12 -10.86
C LEU A 802 -20.67 7.99 -11.68
N VAL A 803 -19.56 7.41 -12.17
CA VAL A 803 -18.67 8.09 -13.12
C VAL A 803 -19.42 8.46 -14.40
N ALA A 804 -20.26 7.55 -14.94
CA ALA A 804 -21.08 7.84 -16.11
C ALA A 804 -22.00 9.05 -15.88
N LEU A 805 -22.68 9.13 -14.72
CA LEU A 805 -23.47 10.31 -14.34
C LEU A 805 -22.63 11.57 -14.24
N ALA A 806 -21.46 11.50 -13.62
CA ALA A 806 -20.56 12.64 -13.48
C ALA A 806 -20.09 13.19 -14.85
N GLN A 807 -20.09 12.38 -15.91
CA GLN A 807 -19.79 12.81 -17.27
C GLN A 807 -21.01 13.37 -18.03
N GLN A 808 -22.23 13.12 -17.57
CA GLN A 808 -23.44 13.66 -18.21
C GLN A 808 -23.55 15.19 -18.07
N LYS A 809 -24.43 15.81 -18.86
CA LYS A 809 -24.80 17.21 -18.66
C LYS A 809 -25.65 17.35 -17.37
N PRO A 810 -25.60 18.49 -16.66
CA PRO A 810 -26.46 18.75 -15.51
C PRO A 810 -27.94 18.42 -15.79
N SER A 811 -28.58 17.60 -14.96
CA SER A 811 -29.94 17.10 -15.18
C SER A 811 -30.71 16.99 -13.87
N LYS A 812 -32.00 17.34 -13.92
CA LYS A 812 -32.93 17.15 -12.80
C LYS A 812 -33.15 15.67 -12.48
N VAL A 813 -33.19 14.81 -13.50
CA VAL A 813 -33.44 13.37 -13.33
C VAL A 813 -32.28 12.71 -12.60
N ALA A 814 -31.04 12.92 -13.07
CA ALA A 814 -29.83 12.41 -12.44
C ALA A 814 -29.69 12.88 -10.97
N ALA A 815 -29.99 14.15 -10.70
CA ALA A 815 -30.00 14.69 -9.35
C ALA A 815 -31.01 13.99 -8.42
N GLN A 816 -32.20 13.64 -8.93
CA GLN A 816 -33.21 12.92 -8.17
C GLN A 816 -32.79 11.47 -7.90
N GLU A 817 -32.18 10.80 -8.87
CA GLU A 817 -31.63 9.44 -8.72
C GLU A 817 -30.53 9.40 -7.65
N LEU A 818 -29.57 10.32 -7.70
CA LEU A 818 -28.51 10.44 -6.70
C LEU A 818 -29.09 10.65 -5.29
N LEU A 819 -30.11 11.50 -5.14
CA LEU A 819 -30.75 11.71 -3.84
C LEU A 819 -31.46 10.46 -3.32
N GLY A 820 -32.03 9.63 -4.20
CA GLY A 820 -32.62 8.34 -3.81
C GLY A 820 -31.60 7.36 -3.26
N LEU A 821 -30.39 7.36 -3.82
CA LEU A 821 -29.29 6.48 -3.40
C LEU A 821 -28.59 6.93 -2.13
N ARG A 822 -28.60 8.23 -1.86
CA ARG A 822 -28.00 8.85 -0.67
C ARG A 822 -28.42 8.16 0.64
N THR A 823 -29.62 7.57 0.70
CA THR A 823 -30.16 6.87 1.88
C THR A 823 -29.93 5.35 1.87
N GLN A 824 -29.39 4.79 0.79
CA GLN A 824 -29.35 3.35 0.55
C GLN A 824 -27.95 2.82 0.21
N LEU A 825 -26.98 3.66 -0.13
CA LEU A 825 -25.65 3.23 -0.53
C LEU A 825 -24.88 2.63 0.67
N PRO A 826 -24.58 1.32 0.66
CA PRO A 826 -23.43 0.83 1.40
C PRO A 826 -22.22 1.40 0.68
N SER A 827 -21.63 2.42 1.28
CA SER A 827 -20.48 3.12 0.73
C SER A 827 -19.19 2.51 1.25
N ASP A 828 -18.17 2.60 0.42
CA ASP A 828 -16.77 2.64 0.82
C ASP A 828 -16.23 4.03 0.43
N PRO A 829 -14.98 4.38 0.75
CA PRO A 829 -14.42 5.70 0.42
C PRO A 829 -14.49 6.06 -1.08
N TRP A 830 -14.35 5.09 -1.98
CA TRP A 830 -14.29 5.34 -3.43
C TRP A 830 -15.69 5.49 -4.04
N LEU A 831 -16.66 4.70 -3.59
CA LEU A 831 -18.07 4.91 -3.93
C LEU A 831 -18.57 6.28 -3.44
N ALA A 832 -18.18 6.69 -2.23
CA ALA A 832 -18.51 8.01 -1.69
C ALA A 832 -17.88 9.13 -2.53
N GLN A 833 -16.63 8.96 -2.99
CA GLN A 833 -15.97 9.92 -3.88
C GLN A 833 -16.64 9.98 -5.26
N ALA A 834 -16.97 8.83 -5.88
CA ALA A 834 -17.68 8.78 -7.15
C ALA A 834 -19.07 9.42 -7.07
N PHE A 835 -19.78 9.23 -5.95
CA PHE A 835 -21.04 9.91 -5.67
C PHE A 835 -20.84 11.42 -5.58
N THR A 836 -19.81 11.88 -4.87
CA THR A 836 -19.50 13.31 -4.75
C THR A 836 -19.22 13.95 -6.11
N LEU A 837 -18.51 13.26 -7.02
CA LEU A 837 -18.30 13.71 -8.40
C LEU A 837 -19.64 13.95 -9.12
N ALA A 838 -20.52 12.95 -9.08
CA ALA A 838 -21.82 13.04 -9.75
C ALA A 838 -22.71 14.13 -9.12
N ALA A 839 -22.72 14.24 -7.79
CA ALA A 839 -23.48 15.25 -7.08
C ALA A 839 -23.00 16.68 -7.42
N LEU A 840 -21.69 16.91 -7.44
CA LEU A 840 -21.10 18.20 -7.82
C LEU A 840 -21.41 18.56 -9.28
N ARG A 841 -21.36 17.58 -10.19
CA ARG A 841 -21.75 17.78 -11.60
C ARG A 841 -23.20 18.25 -11.74
N HIS A 842 -24.10 17.70 -10.92
CA HIS A 842 -25.53 18.02 -10.93
C HIS A 842 -25.92 19.04 -9.86
N GLY A 843 -24.96 19.80 -9.31
CA GLY A 843 -25.08 20.54 -8.05
C GLY A 843 -26.33 21.42 -7.90
N ASP A 844 -26.65 22.25 -8.90
CA ASP A 844 -27.82 23.16 -8.81
C ASP A 844 -29.14 22.38 -8.73
N TYR A 845 -29.28 21.29 -9.49
CA TYR A 845 -30.47 20.42 -9.47
C TYR A 845 -30.51 19.55 -8.22
N TYR A 846 -29.36 19.01 -7.81
CA TYR A 846 -29.21 18.24 -6.59
C TYR A 846 -29.61 19.08 -5.38
N TRP A 847 -29.11 20.31 -5.29
CA TRP A 847 -29.47 21.26 -4.25
C TRP A 847 -30.96 21.61 -4.24
N ALA A 848 -31.53 21.91 -5.42
CA ALA A 848 -32.95 22.24 -5.53
C ALA A 848 -33.86 21.08 -5.09
N ALA A 849 -33.48 19.83 -5.38
CA ALA A 849 -34.22 18.65 -4.98
C ALA A 849 -34.02 18.32 -3.49
N LEU A 850 -32.79 18.49 -2.97
CA LEU A 850 -32.46 18.30 -1.55
C LEU A 850 -33.30 19.20 -0.63
N ASN A 851 -33.58 20.43 -1.05
CA ASN A 851 -34.38 21.39 -0.29
C ASN A 851 -35.90 21.14 -0.33
N ARG A 852 -36.37 20.24 -1.19
CA ARG A 852 -37.79 19.87 -1.32
C ARG A 852 -38.13 18.57 -0.59
N THR A 853 -37.13 17.91 -0.02
CA THR A 853 -37.28 16.61 0.65
C THR A 853 -36.81 16.71 2.10
N ASN A 854 -37.53 16.06 3.01
CA ASN A 854 -37.19 16.05 4.43
C ASN A 854 -36.28 14.87 4.81
N ASN A 855 -35.56 14.30 3.83
CA ASN A 855 -34.77 13.10 4.01
C ASN A 855 -33.43 13.49 4.67
N ALA A 856 -33.27 13.12 5.94
CA ALA A 856 -31.97 13.10 6.59
C ALA A 856 -31.08 12.03 5.95
N VAL A 857 -29.75 12.23 5.94
CA VAL A 857 -28.84 11.12 5.60
C VAL A 857 -28.99 10.09 6.71
N GLN A 858 -29.24 8.84 6.33
CA GLN A 858 -29.27 7.70 7.24
C GLN A 858 -28.25 6.67 6.73
N GLY A 859 -27.66 5.87 7.62
CA GLY A 859 -26.71 4.82 7.27
C GLY A 859 -25.22 5.23 7.27
N SER A 860 -24.36 4.37 6.73
CA SER A 860 -22.89 4.49 6.77
C SER A 860 -22.30 5.56 5.86
N PHE A 861 -23.07 6.19 4.98
CA PHE A 861 -22.57 7.19 4.02
C PHE A 861 -21.69 8.29 4.63
N LEU A 862 -22.11 8.84 5.78
CA LEU A 862 -21.35 9.87 6.49
C LEU A 862 -20.07 9.33 7.15
N GLN A 863 -19.93 8.02 7.36
CA GLN A 863 -18.75 7.40 7.99
C GLN A 863 -17.51 7.44 7.09
N HIS A 864 -17.67 7.67 5.78
CA HIS A 864 -16.56 7.74 4.81
C HIS A 864 -16.08 9.16 4.53
N PHE A 865 -16.64 10.14 5.23
CA PHE A 865 -16.15 11.51 5.22
C PHE A 865 -15.56 11.79 6.60
N ALA A 866 -14.28 12.14 6.67
CA ALA A 866 -13.61 12.45 7.93
C ALA A 866 -14.23 13.68 8.60
N THR A 867 -14.76 14.60 7.79
CA THR A 867 -15.45 15.80 8.26
C THR A 867 -16.66 16.13 7.39
N LEU A 868 -17.60 16.93 7.92
CA LEU A 868 -18.77 17.38 7.17
C LEU A 868 -18.37 18.18 5.91
N GLU A 869 -17.23 18.86 5.96
CA GLU A 869 -16.68 19.69 4.90
C GLU A 869 -16.27 18.90 3.65
N GLN A 870 -16.13 17.57 3.78
CA GLN A 870 -15.86 16.66 2.66
C GLN A 870 -17.13 16.12 1.99
N THR A 871 -18.31 16.36 2.58
CA THR A 871 -19.58 15.85 2.03
C THR A 871 -20.01 16.63 0.77
N PRO A 872 -20.68 15.97 -0.20
CA PRO A 872 -21.12 16.64 -1.41
C PRO A 872 -22.07 17.81 -1.15
N GLU A 873 -22.96 17.71 -0.15
CA GLU A 873 -23.87 18.79 0.19
C GLU A 873 -23.14 20.03 0.68
N TYR A 874 -22.09 19.84 1.48
CA TYR A 874 -21.26 20.94 1.96
C TYR A 874 -20.60 21.66 0.79
N MET A 875 -19.96 20.89 -0.08
CA MET A 875 -19.20 21.40 -1.21
C MET A 875 -20.10 22.15 -2.20
N ILE A 876 -21.30 21.63 -2.46
CA ILE A 876 -22.33 22.30 -3.28
C ILE A 876 -22.79 23.59 -2.62
N ALA A 877 -23.10 23.57 -1.32
CA ALA A 877 -23.52 24.77 -0.58
C ALA A 877 -22.45 25.87 -0.63
N ARG A 878 -21.19 25.51 -0.39
CA ARG A 878 -20.03 26.42 -0.48
C ARG A 878 -19.89 27.01 -1.88
N GLN A 879 -19.99 26.19 -2.94
CA GLN A 879 -19.90 26.66 -4.32
C GLN A 879 -21.03 27.65 -4.67
N MET A 880 -22.26 27.34 -4.26
CA MET A 880 -23.41 28.22 -4.50
C MET A 880 -23.27 29.57 -3.81
N MET A 881 -22.77 29.59 -2.58
CA MET A 881 -22.52 30.83 -1.84
C MET A 881 -21.39 31.65 -2.43
N SER A 882 -20.30 30.99 -2.84
CA SER A 882 -19.15 31.66 -3.46
C SER A 882 -19.58 32.42 -4.74
N ARG A 883 -20.47 31.82 -5.55
CA ARG A 883 -21.06 32.47 -6.74
C ARG A 883 -21.95 33.68 -6.40
N LYS A 884 -22.46 33.79 -5.17
CA LYS A 884 -23.35 34.87 -4.69
C LYS A 884 -22.66 35.79 -3.66
N SER A 885 -21.32 35.79 -3.61
CA SER A 885 -20.51 36.52 -2.62
C SER A 885 -20.74 38.03 -2.57
N GLY A 886 -21.28 38.64 -3.64
CA GLY A 886 -21.60 40.07 -3.70
C GLY A 886 -22.84 40.52 -2.92
N ASP A 887 -23.72 39.60 -2.49
CA ASP A 887 -24.89 39.92 -1.66
C ASP A 887 -25.25 38.74 -0.73
N LEU A 888 -24.35 38.47 0.22
CA LEU A 888 -24.54 37.38 1.19
C LEU A 888 -25.68 37.66 2.15
N THR A 889 -25.98 38.92 2.50
CA THR A 889 -27.14 39.28 3.35
C THR A 889 -28.45 38.76 2.76
N LYS A 890 -28.72 39.03 1.46
CA LYS A 890 -29.93 38.50 0.80
C LYS A 890 -29.88 36.98 0.66
N THR A 891 -28.70 36.42 0.43
CA THR A 891 -28.52 34.97 0.32
C THR A 891 -28.89 34.26 1.63
N ILE A 892 -28.37 34.74 2.77
CA ILE A 892 -28.67 34.21 4.10
C ILE A 892 -30.16 34.39 4.43
N ALA A 893 -30.73 35.56 4.13
CA ALA A 893 -32.15 35.82 4.35
C ALA A 893 -33.06 34.85 3.57
N SER A 894 -32.66 34.43 2.36
CA SER A 894 -33.44 33.47 1.56
C SER A 894 -33.56 32.08 2.19
N TRP A 895 -32.74 31.75 3.19
CA TRP A 895 -32.72 30.44 3.86
C TRP A 895 -33.71 30.32 5.00
N GLN A 896 -34.43 31.39 5.34
CA GLN A 896 -35.49 31.35 6.36
C GLN A 896 -36.58 30.30 6.05
N HIS A 897 -36.73 29.92 4.78
CA HIS A 897 -37.72 28.92 4.35
C HIS A 897 -37.16 27.49 4.24
N LEU A 898 -35.86 27.27 4.49
CA LEU A 898 -35.26 25.94 4.40
C LEU A 898 -35.59 25.10 5.65
N PRO A 899 -35.66 23.76 5.53
CA PRO A 899 -35.83 22.88 6.69
C PRO A 899 -34.69 23.05 7.71
N ASP A 900 -35.00 22.99 9.01
CA ASP A 900 -34.03 23.23 10.10
C ASP A 900 -32.80 22.31 10.02
N GLN A 901 -32.99 21.07 9.59
CA GLN A 901 -31.92 20.07 9.43
C GLN A 901 -30.86 20.45 8.38
N ARG A 902 -31.13 21.42 7.50
CA ARG A 902 -30.18 21.88 6.47
C ARG A 902 -29.32 23.05 6.94
N LEU A 903 -29.82 23.81 7.90
CA LEU A 903 -29.20 25.04 8.37
C LEU A 903 -27.80 24.85 8.97
N PRO A 904 -27.48 23.80 9.76
CA PRO A 904 -26.14 23.63 10.33
C PRO A 904 -25.04 23.57 9.27
N LEU A 905 -25.29 22.81 8.19
CA LEU A 905 -24.35 22.64 7.09
C LEU A 905 -24.11 23.95 6.35
N MET A 906 -25.20 24.68 6.08
CA MET A 906 -25.16 25.94 5.33
C MET A 906 -24.47 27.05 6.12
N ALA A 907 -24.77 27.15 7.42
CA ALA A 907 -24.09 28.06 8.31
C ALA A 907 -22.58 27.77 8.32
N THR A 908 -22.20 26.48 8.37
CA THR A 908 -20.78 26.08 8.36
C THR A 908 -20.08 26.47 7.06
N ALA A 909 -20.71 26.22 5.90
CA ALA A 909 -20.13 26.59 4.60
C ALA A 909 -20.05 28.12 4.41
N LEU A 910 -20.95 28.89 5.02
CA LEU A 910 -20.90 30.36 5.00
C LEU A 910 -19.66 30.92 5.72
N LEU A 911 -19.27 30.32 6.86
CA LEU A 911 -18.05 30.69 7.57
C LEU A 911 -16.81 30.54 6.70
N GLU A 912 -16.73 29.47 5.90
CA GLU A 912 -15.61 29.27 4.97
C GLU A 912 -15.63 30.27 3.81
N VAL A 913 -16.80 30.57 3.24
CA VAL A 913 -16.88 31.59 2.18
C VAL A 913 -16.39 32.95 2.68
N TRP A 914 -16.72 33.36 3.92
CA TRP A 914 -16.14 34.58 4.49
C TRP A 914 -14.62 34.51 4.67
N ARG A 915 -14.09 33.35 5.07
CA ARG A 915 -12.63 33.12 5.18
C ARG A 915 -11.94 33.22 3.82
N ASP A 916 -12.51 32.62 2.79
CA ASP A 916 -11.98 32.64 1.42
C ASP A 916 -11.96 34.06 0.86
N LEU A 917 -13.01 34.84 1.14
CA LEU A 917 -13.09 36.27 0.81
C LEU A 917 -12.14 37.14 1.64
N ARG A 918 -11.49 36.58 2.67
CA ARG A 918 -10.61 37.28 3.63
C ARG A 918 -11.26 38.55 4.19
N ARG A 919 -12.58 38.51 4.46
CA ARG A 919 -13.32 39.65 5.03
C ARG A 919 -14.16 39.27 6.23
N GLU A 920 -14.36 40.22 7.11
CA GLU A 920 -15.34 40.10 8.19
C GLU A 920 -16.78 40.12 7.68
N PRO A 921 -17.69 39.38 8.35
CA PRO A 921 -19.12 39.57 8.16
C PRO A 921 -19.53 40.96 8.66
N SER A 922 -20.35 41.65 7.88
CA SER A 922 -21.02 42.88 8.31
C SER A 922 -22.08 42.61 9.37
N ASP A 923 -22.48 43.64 10.13
CA ASP A 923 -23.55 43.50 11.12
C ASP A 923 -24.88 43.01 10.51
N ALA A 924 -25.14 43.36 9.24
CA ALA A 924 -26.33 42.90 8.53
C ALA A 924 -26.27 41.39 8.25
N GLU A 925 -25.10 40.89 7.87
CA GLU A 925 -24.85 39.46 7.67
C GLU A 925 -24.94 38.67 8.98
N LEU A 926 -24.35 39.20 10.07
CA LEU A 926 -24.42 38.58 11.39
C LEU A 926 -25.86 38.50 11.91
N ARG A 927 -26.66 39.58 11.76
CA ARG A 927 -28.08 39.56 12.12
C ARG A 927 -28.89 38.55 11.31
N ALA A 928 -28.64 38.47 10.01
CA ALA A 928 -29.31 37.48 9.15
C ALA A 928 -28.96 36.05 9.57
N LEU A 929 -27.68 35.78 9.89
CA LEU A 929 -27.22 34.48 10.38
C LEU A 929 -27.80 34.16 11.76
N GLN A 930 -27.86 35.12 12.69
CA GLN A 930 -28.43 34.93 14.02
C GLN A 930 -29.88 34.45 13.96
N GLY A 931 -30.67 34.99 13.02
CA GLY A 931 -32.04 34.53 12.77
C GLY A 931 -32.13 33.05 12.41
N LEU A 932 -31.13 32.51 11.70
CA LEU A 932 -31.04 31.08 11.39
C LEU A 932 -30.52 30.26 12.57
N LEU A 933 -29.52 30.76 13.31
CA LEU A 933 -28.96 30.09 14.49
C LEU A 933 -30.01 29.85 15.57
N ASN A 934 -30.94 30.81 15.75
CA ASN A 934 -32.04 30.68 16.70
C ASN A 934 -32.98 29.50 16.39
N ARG A 935 -32.97 28.98 15.16
CA ARG A 935 -33.75 27.81 14.74
C ARG A 935 -33.04 26.49 14.98
N LEU A 936 -31.70 26.50 15.04
CA LEU A 936 -30.89 25.31 15.30
C LEU A 936 -31.18 24.70 16.68
N ASP A 937 -30.93 23.41 16.84
CA ASP A 937 -30.92 22.73 18.15
C ASP A 937 -29.67 23.06 18.97
N SER A 938 -29.64 22.64 20.24
CA SER A 938 -28.53 22.90 21.17
C SER A 938 -27.20 22.34 20.64
N GLU A 939 -27.20 21.12 20.10
CA GLU A 939 -26.00 20.45 19.60
C GLU A 939 -25.40 21.18 18.38
N SER A 940 -26.25 21.58 17.44
CA SER A 940 -25.87 22.33 16.24
C SER A 940 -25.39 23.73 16.58
N GLN A 941 -26.03 24.42 17.54
CA GLN A 941 -25.54 25.70 18.05
C GLN A 941 -24.16 25.55 18.70
N MET A 942 -23.94 24.49 19.48
CA MET A 942 -22.64 24.22 20.10
C MET A 942 -21.57 23.92 19.04
N ALA A 943 -21.87 23.10 18.04
CA ALA A 943 -20.96 22.82 16.93
C ALA A 943 -20.59 24.09 16.14
N PHE A 944 -21.53 25.02 15.99
CA PHE A 944 -21.31 26.30 15.30
C PHE A 944 -20.48 27.28 16.14
N LYS A 945 -20.73 27.34 17.46
CA LYS A 945 -20.00 28.20 18.42
C LYS A 945 -18.49 28.05 18.34
N LEU A 946 -18.02 26.85 18.02
CA LEU A 946 -16.60 26.51 17.92
C LEU A 946 -15.97 27.04 16.64
N ARG A 947 -16.70 26.92 15.54
CA ARG A 947 -16.21 27.31 14.21
C ARG A 947 -16.32 28.81 13.97
N ALA A 948 -17.27 29.46 14.64
CA ALA A 948 -17.56 30.89 14.56
C ALA A 948 -16.96 31.70 15.73
N SER A 949 -16.03 31.11 16.50
CA SER A 949 -15.44 31.79 17.66
C SER A 949 -14.84 33.15 17.27
N GLY A 950 -15.11 34.18 18.07
CA GLY A 950 -14.73 35.57 17.79
C GLY A 950 -15.75 36.41 17.01
N LEU A 951 -16.82 35.80 16.48
CA LEU A 951 -17.96 36.53 15.90
C LEU A 951 -18.96 36.95 16.98
N ALA A 952 -19.61 38.11 16.78
CA ALA A 952 -20.65 38.63 17.66
C ALA A 952 -21.99 37.90 17.42
N LEU A 953 -22.07 36.64 17.85
CA LEU A 953 -23.22 35.75 17.72
C LEU A 953 -23.63 35.19 19.09
N GLU A 954 -24.92 34.97 19.27
CA GLU A 954 -25.51 34.42 20.49
C GLU A 954 -25.95 32.97 20.29
N TYR A 955 -25.83 32.15 21.34
CA TYR A 955 -26.12 30.71 21.32
C TYR A 955 -27.11 30.33 22.43
N PRO A 956 -28.35 30.85 22.38
CA PRO A 956 -29.28 30.81 23.52
C PRO A 956 -29.80 29.41 23.88
N LYS A 957 -29.63 28.41 23.02
CA LYS A 957 -30.07 27.03 23.27
C LYS A 957 -28.97 26.11 23.76
N VAL A 958 -27.70 26.56 23.79
CA VAL A 958 -26.60 25.77 24.35
C VAL A 958 -26.72 25.78 25.87
N ASP A 959 -27.31 24.72 26.41
CA ASP A 959 -27.41 24.53 27.87
C ASP A 959 -26.07 24.08 28.49
N GLU A 960 -25.99 24.18 29.82
CA GLU A 960 -24.79 23.80 30.58
C GLU A 960 -24.41 22.32 30.40
N ALA A 961 -25.40 21.44 30.24
CA ALA A 961 -25.16 20.00 30.06
C ALA A 961 -24.52 19.68 28.70
N THR A 962 -25.02 20.32 27.63
CA THR A 962 -24.48 20.22 26.27
C THR A 962 -23.08 20.81 26.22
N TYR A 963 -22.86 21.95 26.88
CA TYR A 963 -21.55 22.56 27.01
C TYR A 963 -20.57 21.65 27.77
N ALA A 964 -20.97 21.07 28.90
CA ALA A 964 -20.13 20.17 29.70
C ALA A 964 -19.77 18.89 28.92
N LYS A 965 -20.75 18.23 28.30
CA LYS A 965 -20.55 17.05 27.45
C LYS A 965 -19.60 17.35 26.28
N TYR A 966 -19.76 18.52 25.68
CA TYR A 966 -18.87 18.98 24.61
C TYR A 966 -17.44 19.19 25.12
N TYR A 967 -17.28 19.90 26.24
CA TYR A 967 -15.97 20.20 26.81
C TYR A 967 -15.22 18.92 27.18
N GLU A 968 -15.89 17.95 27.79
CA GLU A 968 -15.32 16.64 28.11
C GLU A 968 -14.81 15.90 26.86
N ARG A 969 -15.56 15.95 25.76
CA ARG A 969 -15.24 15.21 24.53
C ARG A 969 -14.19 15.89 23.65
N TYR A 970 -14.14 17.21 23.64
CA TYR A 970 -13.39 17.96 22.61
C TYR A 970 -12.39 18.98 23.18
N ALA A 971 -12.22 19.07 24.50
CA ALA A 971 -11.14 19.86 25.08
C ALA A 971 -9.80 19.43 24.48
N PHE A 972 -9.01 20.41 24.03
CA PHE A 972 -7.73 20.11 23.41
C PHE A 972 -6.71 19.76 24.47
N LYS A 973 -6.18 18.54 24.36
CA LYS A 973 -5.06 18.04 25.15
C LYS A 973 -3.90 17.77 24.19
N PRO A 974 -2.81 18.53 24.24
CA PRO A 974 -1.67 18.27 23.37
C PRO A 974 -1.05 16.93 23.72
N GLN A 975 -0.67 16.16 22.69
CA GLN A 975 0.16 14.97 22.85
C GLN A 975 1.61 15.39 22.67
N VAL A 976 2.44 15.27 23.70
CA VAL A 976 3.85 15.65 23.62
C VAL A 976 4.69 14.38 23.65
N TRP A 977 5.34 14.08 22.54
CA TRP A 977 6.27 12.95 22.44
C TRP A 977 7.68 13.39 22.80
N GLN A 978 8.41 12.50 23.46
CA GLN A 978 9.81 12.69 23.88
C GLN A 978 10.81 11.93 22.96
N TRP A 979 10.33 11.22 21.95
CA TRP A 979 11.15 10.44 21.02
C TRP A 979 11.22 11.10 19.64
N SER A 980 12.33 10.95 18.91
CA SER A 980 12.49 11.53 17.57
C SER A 980 13.60 10.88 16.73
N SER A 981 13.63 11.24 15.43
CA SER A 981 14.72 11.06 14.47
C SER A 981 15.11 12.46 13.97
N PRO A 982 16.17 13.07 14.51
CA PRO A 982 16.61 14.42 14.10
C PRO A 982 16.91 14.51 12.60
N GLU A 983 17.42 13.45 11.98
CA GLU A 983 17.70 13.37 10.56
C GLU A 983 16.41 13.42 9.73
N SER A 984 15.40 12.64 10.12
CA SER A 984 14.07 12.70 9.48
C SER A 984 13.43 14.08 9.68
N GLY A 985 13.59 14.67 10.87
CA GLY A 985 13.13 16.03 11.18
C GLY A 985 13.79 17.10 10.30
N ALA A 986 15.09 16.98 10.03
CA ALA A 986 15.83 17.88 9.16
C ALA A 986 15.39 17.79 7.69
N VAL A 987 15.05 16.59 7.21
CA VAL A 987 14.51 16.40 5.86
C VAL A 987 13.13 17.04 5.75
N LEU A 988 12.22 16.74 6.68
CA LEU A 988 10.88 17.33 6.74
C LEU A 988 10.94 18.85 6.81
N TYR A 989 11.86 19.40 7.62
CA TYR A 989 12.05 20.84 7.75
C TYR A 989 12.45 21.49 6.43
N ARG A 990 13.45 20.92 5.73
CA ARG A 990 13.90 21.42 4.43
C ARG A 990 12.82 21.32 3.35
N GLN A 991 12.04 20.24 3.35
CA GLN A 991 10.97 20.03 2.38
C GLN A 991 9.77 20.97 2.57
N HIS A 992 9.42 21.29 3.83
CA HIS A 992 8.11 21.89 4.12
C HIS A 992 8.15 23.20 4.92
N CYS A 993 9.26 23.56 5.57
CA CYS A 993 9.31 24.69 6.51
C CYS A 993 10.35 25.76 6.14
N ALA A 994 11.51 25.35 5.60
CA ALA A 994 12.65 26.23 5.36
C ALA A 994 12.33 27.40 4.40
N SER A 995 11.44 27.20 3.42
CA SER A 995 11.07 28.24 2.46
C SER A 995 10.45 29.50 3.08
N CYS A 996 9.87 29.37 4.28
CA CYS A 996 9.24 30.49 5.00
C CYS A 996 10.00 30.87 6.26
N HIS A 997 10.60 29.90 6.96
CA HIS A 997 11.28 30.13 8.24
C HIS A 997 12.81 30.26 8.14
N GLY A 998 13.39 30.10 6.94
CA GLY A 998 14.84 30.09 6.73
C GLY A 998 15.47 28.74 7.08
N ASP A 999 16.65 28.44 6.53
CA ASP A 999 17.34 27.16 6.78
C ASP A 999 17.78 26.98 8.24
N ASP A 1000 18.03 28.09 8.94
CA ASP A 1000 18.39 28.15 10.37
C ASP A 1000 17.18 28.27 11.29
N ALA A 1001 15.95 28.25 10.75
CA ALA A 1001 14.72 28.53 11.47
C ALA A 1001 14.68 29.91 12.15
N GLY A 1002 15.45 30.88 11.65
CA GLY A 1002 15.53 32.25 12.16
C GLY A 1002 14.30 33.12 11.86
N GLY A 1003 13.40 32.68 10.97
CA GLY A 1003 12.15 33.35 10.62
C GLY A 1003 12.31 34.52 9.63
N ASP A 1004 11.22 34.88 8.96
CA ASP A 1004 11.15 36.04 8.06
C ASP A 1004 9.87 36.86 8.33
N ALA A 1005 10.06 38.07 8.84
CA ALA A 1005 8.98 38.99 9.14
C ALA A 1005 8.21 39.49 7.89
N ALA A 1006 8.83 39.52 6.71
CA ALA A 1006 8.15 39.89 5.46
C ALA A 1006 7.13 38.82 5.05
N LEU A 1007 7.41 37.56 5.36
CA LEU A 1007 6.53 36.42 5.16
C LEU A 1007 5.58 36.17 6.35
N GLY A 1008 5.71 36.95 7.42
CA GLY A 1008 4.95 36.74 8.67
C GLY A 1008 5.37 35.49 9.45
N ALA A 1009 6.55 34.95 9.17
CA ALA A 1009 7.11 33.75 9.79
C ALA A 1009 8.00 34.10 10.99
N PRO A 1010 7.67 33.71 12.22
CA PRO A 1010 8.53 33.96 13.39
C PRO A 1010 9.76 33.04 13.40
N ALA A 1011 10.74 33.41 14.22
CA ALA A 1011 11.85 32.53 14.59
C ALA A 1011 11.32 31.30 15.36
N LEU A 1012 11.72 30.12 14.92
CA LEU A 1012 11.40 28.85 15.59
C LEU A 1012 12.62 28.25 16.30
N ALA A 1013 13.83 28.62 15.89
CA ALA A 1013 15.07 28.13 16.48
C ALA A 1013 15.12 28.44 17.99
N GLY A 1014 15.53 27.46 18.79
CA GLY A 1014 15.60 27.57 20.25
C GLY A 1014 14.26 27.56 20.99
N LEU A 1015 13.14 27.32 20.30
CA LEU A 1015 11.86 27.01 20.96
C LEU A 1015 11.84 25.57 21.45
N ASP A 1016 11.18 25.36 22.59
CA ASP A 1016 11.03 24.02 23.16
C ASP A 1016 10.16 23.11 22.25
N HIS A 1017 10.57 21.85 22.13
CA HIS A 1017 9.90 20.84 21.29
C HIS A 1017 8.42 20.67 21.68
N ALA A 1018 8.08 20.65 22.98
CA ALA A 1018 6.70 20.47 23.44
C ALA A 1018 5.81 21.64 23.02
N TYR A 1019 6.35 22.86 23.02
CA TYR A 1019 5.65 24.02 22.50
C TYR A 1019 5.40 23.91 20.99
N ILE A 1020 6.41 23.54 20.21
CA ILE A 1020 6.30 23.39 18.75
C ILE A 1020 5.26 22.32 18.41
N GLN A 1021 5.35 21.14 19.02
CA GLN A 1021 4.36 20.07 18.85
C GLN A 1021 2.94 20.55 19.16
N THR A 1022 2.78 21.26 20.28
CA THR A 1022 1.49 21.83 20.69
C THR A 1022 0.96 22.84 19.66
N GLN A 1023 1.80 23.74 19.14
CA GLN A 1023 1.33 24.71 18.14
C GLN A 1023 0.97 24.05 16.81
N LEU A 1024 1.78 23.11 16.32
CA LEU A 1024 1.50 22.36 15.10
C LEU A 1024 0.18 21.59 15.23
N GLN A 1025 -0.05 20.93 16.37
CA GLN A 1025 -1.32 20.27 16.67
C GLN A 1025 -2.49 21.26 16.73
N LYS A 1026 -2.32 22.45 17.33
CA LYS A 1026 -3.36 23.49 17.35
C LYS A 1026 -3.72 24.00 15.95
N PHE A 1027 -2.77 24.11 15.02
CA PHE A 1027 -3.06 24.41 13.62
C PHE A 1027 -3.81 23.25 12.96
N LEU A 1028 -3.35 22.02 13.17
CA LEU A 1028 -3.96 20.80 12.63
C LEU A 1028 -5.43 20.66 13.03
N VAL A 1029 -5.75 20.85 14.31
CA VAL A 1029 -7.14 20.74 14.83
C VAL A 1029 -7.98 22.02 14.68
N GLY A 1030 -7.41 23.06 14.05
CA GLY A 1030 -8.10 24.31 13.76
C GLY A 1030 -8.39 25.21 14.97
N LEU A 1031 -7.59 25.12 16.04
CA LEU A 1031 -7.63 26.08 17.15
C LEU A 1031 -6.89 27.38 16.83
N ARG A 1032 -5.92 27.31 15.92
CA ARG A 1032 -5.22 28.48 15.35
C ARG A 1032 -5.43 28.50 13.84
N GLY A 1033 -5.43 29.67 13.22
CA GLY A 1033 -5.60 29.80 11.77
C GLY A 1033 -7.02 29.59 11.26
N THR A 1034 -8.05 29.76 12.11
CA THR A 1034 -9.46 29.67 11.72
C THR A 1034 -10.20 31.01 11.77
N HIS A 1035 -9.65 32.02 12.44
CA HIS A 1035 -10.23 33.35 12.50
C HIS A 1035 -9.75 34.21 11.31
N PHE A 1036 -10.64 35.05 10.75
CA PHE A 1036 -10.34 35.93 9.60
C PHE A 1036 -9.23 36.97 9.88
N LYS A 1037 -9.07 37.39 11.14
CA LYS A 1037 -7.93 38.23 11.60
C LYS A 1037 -6.61 37.46 11.80
N ASP A 1038 -6.58 36.14 11.65
CA ASP A 1038 -5.38 35.30 11.81
C ASP A 1038 -4.79 34.81 10.48
N VAL A 1039 -4.51 35.75 9.57
CA VAL A 1039 -4.02 35.49 8.20
C VAL A 1039 -2.76 34.60 8.19
N ASP A 1040 -1.80 34.86 9.08
CA ASP A 1040 -0.58 34.04 9.17
C ASP A 1040 -0.90 32.62 9.65
N GLY A 1041 -1.85 32.48 10.58
CA GLY A 1041 -2.28 31.17 11.07
C GLY A 1041 -3.01 30.36 10.00
N ILE A 1042 -3.80 31.00 9.12
CA ILE A 1042 -4.44 30.35 7.97
C ILE A 1042 -3.36 29.76 7.04
N SER A 1043 -2.30 30.53 6.80
CA SER A 1043 -1.17 30.07 5.97
C SER A 1043 -0.43 28.89 6.63
N MET A 1044 -0.22 28.94 7.95
CA MET A 1044 0.38 27.83 8.70
C MET A 1044 -0.46 26.56 8.67
N ARG A 1045 -1.79 26.64 8.69
CA ARG A 1045 -2.65 25.45 8.54
C ARG A 1045 -2.42 24.75 7.21
N ALA A 1046 -2.33 25.51 6.12
CA ALA A 1046 -2.06 24.96 4.80
C ALA A 1046 -0.67 24.29 4.75
N ALA A 1047 0.34 24.89 5.38
CA ALA A 1047 1.69 24.32 5.43
C ALA A 1047 1.75 23.00 6.22
N VAL A 1048 1.10 22.92 7.37
CA VAL A 1048 1.10 21.73 8.24
C VAL A 1048 0.34 20.55 7.60
N ASP A 1049 -0.60 20.83 6.69
CA ASP A 1049 -1.34 19.78 5.98
C ASP A 1049 -0.48 18.96 5.00
N PHE A 1050 0.72 19.42 4.64
CA PHE A 1050 1.65 18.63 3.83
C PHE A 1050 2.39 17.54 4.62
N LEU A 1051 2.28 17.51 5.96
CA LEU A 1051 2.88 16.46 6.81
C LEU A 1051 2.07 15.13 6.81
N GLN A 1052 1.12 14.98 5.87
CA GLN A 1052 0.12 13.91 5.80
C GLN A 1052 0.58 12.73 4.93
N PRO A 1053 1.09 11.67 5.57
CA PRO A 1053 0.42 10.38 5.43
C PRO A 1053 -0.36 10.07 6.71
N GLU A 1054 -1.62 9.65 6.58
CA GLU A 1054 -2.54 9.42 7.71
C GLU A 1054 -1.98 8.47 8.78
N GLN A 1055 -1.06 7.57 8.42
CA GLN A 1055 -0.36 6.64 9.31
C GLN A 1055 0.84 7.25 10.07
N GLU A 1056 1.48 8.30 9.56
CA GLU A 1056 2.74 8.86 10.10
C GLU A 1056 2.59 10.29 10.64
N ARG A 1057 1.35 10.82 10.66
CA ARG A 1057 1.06 12.21 11.04
C ARG A 1057 1.68 12.60 12.39
N MET A 1058 1.66 11.69 13.36
CA MET A 1058 2.16 11.96 14.71
C MET A 1058 3.68 11.83 14.82
N SER A 1059 4.31 10.90 14.08
CA SER A 1059 5.77 10.74 14.04
C SER A 1059 6.44 11.94 13.38
N ASN A 1060 5.88 12.46 12.29
CA ASN A 1060 6.41 13.62 11.57
C ASN A 1060 6.46 14.89 12.44
N ILE A 1061 5.39 15.15 13.21
CA ILE A 1061 5.34 16.28 14.15
C ILE A 1061 6.43 16.13 15.23
N SER A 1062 6.63 14.91 15.74
CA SER A 1062 7.67 14.65 16.73
C SER A 1062 9.08 14.85 16.15
N HIS A 1063 9.37 14.27 14.98
CA HIS A 1063 10.67 14.41 14.32
C HIS A 1063 11.01 15.88 14.00
N LEU A 1064 10.08 16.59 13.37
CA LEU A 1064 10.25 18.00 12.99
C LEU A 1064 10.50 18.89 14.21
N SER A 1065 9.68 18.74 15.26
CA SER A 1065 9.78 19.59 16.46
C SER A 1065 11.09 19.40 17.22
N HIS A 1066 11.57 18.15 17.34
CA HIS A 1066 12.85 17.88 18.00
C HIS A 1066 14.03 18.42 17.20
N TYR A 1067 14.02 18.28 15.86
CA TYR A 1067 15.06 18.88 15.01
C TYR A 1067 15.14 20.40 15.21
N VAL A 1068 14.00 21.10 15.12
CA VAL A 1068 13.97 22.56 15.30
C VAL A 1068 14.45 22.99 16.69
N ALA A 1069 14.13 22.20 17.74
CA ALA A 1069 14.61 22.45 19.09
C ALA A 1069 16.13 22.28 19.25
N THR A 1070 16.81 21.57 18.35
CA THR A 1070 18.29 21.48 18.34
C THR A 1070 18.96 22.71 17.74
N LEU A 1071 18.23 23.56 17.01
CA LEU A 1071 18.79 24.73 16.36
C LEU A 1071 19.05 25.85 17.39
N PRO A 1072 20.18 26.56 17.30
CA PRO A 1072 20.52 27.63 18.23
C PRO A 1072 19.53 28.79 18.10
N ALA A 1073 19.12 29.39 19.22
CA ALA A 1073 18.17 30.50 19.22
C ALA A 1073 18.68 31.69 18.38
N VAL A 1074 17.83 32.20 17.49
CA VAL A 1074 18.13 33.35 16.63
C VAL A 1074 17.32 34.56 17.08
N THR A 1075 18.00 35.61 17.53
CA THR A 1075 17.34 36.87 17.95
C THR A 1075 17.13 37.78 16.74
N GLN A 1076 15.90 38.22 16.51
CA GLN A 1076 15.59 39.18 15.44
C GLN A 1076 15.74 40.64 15.92
N PRO A 1077 16.13 41.58 15.03
CA PRO A 1077 16.18 43.00 15.37
C PRO A 1077 14.81 43.55 15.80
N SER A 1078 14.80 44.44 16.79
CA SER A 1078 13.59 45.13 17.24
C SER A 1078 12.94 45.95 16.12
N ARG A 1079 11.61 45.83 15.99
CA ARG A 1079 10.76 46.59 15.06
C ARG A 1079 9.66 47.38 15.78
N VAL A 1080 9.44 47.14 17.07
CA VAL A 1080 8.42 47.79 17.89
C VAL A 1080 9.06 48.91 18.72
N LYS A 1081 8.43 50.08 18.76
CA LYS A 1081 8.89 51.22 19.57
C LYS A 1081 8.02 51.35 20.82
N GLY A 1082 8.55 50.98 21.98
CA GLY A 1082 7.87 51.08 23.27
C GLY A 1082 8.81 51.53 24.40
N ASP A 1083 8.23 51.90 25.53
CA ASP A 1083 8.95 52.29 26.74
C ASP A 1083 9.19 51.08 27.65
N VAL A 1084 10.46 50.68 27.76
CA VAL A 1084 10.91 49.52 28.54
C VAL A 1084 10.57 49.65 30.03
N GLN A 1085 10.61 50.86 30.61
CA GLN A 1085 10.31 51.06 32.03
C GLN A 1085 8.82 50.88 32.32
N ARG A 1086 7.95 51.43 31.47
CA ARG A 1086 6.50 51.19 31.58
C ARG A 1086 6.17 49.72 31.30
N GLY A 1087 6.84 49.12 30.31
CA GLY A 1087 6.71 47.72 29.96
C GLY A 1087 7.01 46.77 31.12
N ALA A 1088 8.04 47.07 31.92
CA ALA A 1088 8.40 46.31 33.12
C ALA A 1088 7.23 46.23 34.12
N GLY A 1089 6.50 47.34 34.29
CA GLY A 1089 5.32 47.39 35.15
C GLY A 1089 4.19 46.47 34.68
N TYR A 1090 3.93 46.43 33.37
CA TYR A 1090 2.94 45.53 32.78
C TYR A 1090 3.38 44.06 32.83
N PHE A 1091 4.69 43.80 32.74
CA PHE A 1091 5.23 42.43 32.77
C PHE A 1091 5.08 41.76 34.13
N ALA A 1092 4.95 42.51 35.22
CA ALA A 1092 4.82 41.97 36.58
C ALA A 1092 3.70 40.91 36.71
N THR A 1093 2.57 41.10 36.03
CA THR A 1093 1.45 40.14 36.02
C THR A 1093 1.71 38.90 35.15
N CYS A 1094 2.71 38.96 34.26
CA CYS A 1094 3.10 37.87 33.36
C CYS A 1094 4.12 36.90 34.02
N VAL A 1095 4.85 37.36 35.04
CA VAL A 1095 5.94 36.63 35.71
C VAL A 1095 5.49 35.28 36.27
N ALA A 1096 4.26 35.20 36.80
CA ALA A 1096 3.75 33.99 37.44
C ALA A 1096 3.73 32.77 36.50
N CYS A 1097 3.56 32.98 35.19
CA CYS A 1097 3.55 31.92 34.20
C CYS A 1097 4.83 31.90 33.36
N HIS A 1098 5.34 33.06 32.96
CA HIS A 1098 6.47 33.14 32.02
C HIS A 1098 7.85 33.28 32.68
N GLY A 1099 7.91 33.38 34.01
CA GLY A 1099 9.16 33.63 34.73
C GLY A 1099 9.60 35.10 34.68
N ALA A 1100 10.47 35.49 35.62
CA ALA A 1100 10.96 36.87 35.71
C ALA A 1100 11.88 37.25 34.53
N ASP A 1101 12.52 36.26 33.93
CA ASP A 1101 13.39 36.36 32.75
C ASP A 1101 12.68 35.98 31.44
N GLY A 1102 11.38 35.66 31.48
CA GLY A 1102 10.61 35.31 30.29
C GLY A 1102 10.95 33.94 29.69
N LYS A 1103 11.63 33.04 30.43
CA LYS A 1103 12.02 31.69 29.96
C LYS A 1103 10.86 30.69 29.88
N GLY A 1104 9.69 31.03 30.41
CA GLY A 1104 8.52 30.15 30.39
C GLY A 1104 8.51 29.11 31.53
N ASN A 1105 7.44 28.34 31.59
CA ASN A 1105 7.25 27.22 32.50
C ASN A 1105 6.47 26.10 31.80
N THR A 1106 7.15 25.00 31.50
CA THR A 1106 6.59 23.85 30.78
C THR A 1106 5.46 23.16 31.55
N GLU A 1107 5.53 23.09 32.89
CA GLU A 1107 4.48 22.49 33.73
C GLU A 1107 3.16 23.28 33.67
N LEU A 1108 3.27 24.60 33.51
CA LEU A 1108 2.12 25.50 33.34
C LEU A 1108 1.70 25.65 31.87
N GLY A 1109 2.39 24.99 30.93
CA GLY A 1109 2.17 25.17 29.50
C GLY A 1109 2.47 26.59 29.00
N ALA A 1110 3.27 27.35 29.74
CA ALA A 1110 3.64 28.73 29.44
C ALA A 1110 4.96 28.75 28.64
N PRO A 1111 4.96 29.21 27.39
CA PRO A 1111 6.16 29.17 26.57
C PRO A 1111 7.20 30.21 26.98
N ARG A 1112 8.45 29.97 26.59
CA ARG A 1112 9.49 30.98 26.50
C ARG A 1112 9.03 32.12 25.58
N ILE A 1113 9.13 33.35 26.06
CA ILE A 1113 8.81 34.58 25.32
C ILE A 1113 10.03 35.48 25.15
N ALA A 1114 11.05 35.34 26.01
CA ALA A 1114 12.35 35.98 25.84
C ALA A 1114 13.09 35.43 24.61
N GLY A 1115 13.66 36.31 23.80
CA GLY A 1115 14.33 35.98 22.52
C GLY A 1115 13.39 35.85 21.32
N GLN A 1116 12.06 35.91 21.52
CA GLN A 1116 11.11 35.91 20.40
C GLN A 1116 11.00 37.31 19.76
N ALA A 1117 10.63 37.36 18.49
CA ALA A 1117 10.54 38.61 17.75
C ALA A 1117 9.43 39.53 18.31
N ASP A 1118 9.76 40.79 18.53
CA ASP A 1118 8.88 41.78 19.15
C ASP A 1118 7.60 42.03 18.33
N TRP A 1119 7.74 42.18 17.01
CA TRP A 1119 6.60 42.32 16.08
C TRP A 1119 5.66 41.11 16.15
N TYR A 1120 6.19 39.91 16.35
CA TYR A 1120 5.40 38.70 16.46
C TYR A 1120 4.62 38.69 17.77
N LEU A 1121 5.27 38.96 18.90
CA LEU A 1121 4.64 39.03 20.22
C LEU A 1121 3.52 40.08 20.25
N LEU A 1122 3.77 41.28 19.71
CA LEU A 1122 2.77 42.33 19.57
C LEU A 1122 1.54 41.84 18.77
N LYS A 1123 1.78 41.22 17.62
CA LYS A 1123 0.72 40.67 16.76
C LYS A 1123 -0.06 39.55 17.47
N GLN A 1124 0.60 38.69 18.24
CA GLN A 1124 -0.09 37.65 19.02
C GLN A 1124 -0.96 38.25 20.13
N LEU A 1125 -0.48 39.24 20.87
CA LEU A 1125 -1.27 39.90 21.92
C LEU A 1125 -2.48 40.65 21.34
N GLN A 1126 -2.33 41.30 20.18
CA GLN A 1126 -3.45 41.91 19.46
C GLN A 1126 -4.48 40.86 19.02
N LYS A 1127 -4.03 39.68 18.56
CA LYS A 1127 -4.93 38.55 18.23
C LYS A 1127 -5.66 38.02 19.47
N TYR A 1128 -4.99 37.92 20.61
CA TYR A 1128 -5.61 37.53 21.88
C TYR A 1128 -6.65 38.55 22.38
N ARG A 1129 -6.31 39.85 22.33
CA ARG A 1129 -7.20 40.94 22.76
C ARG A 1129 -8.45 41.05 21.87
N SER A 1130 -8.30 40.87 20.56
CA SER A 1130 -9.42 40.88 19.61
C SER A 1130 -10.25 39.59 19.57
N GLY A 1131 -9.82 38.53 20.25
CA GLY A 1131 -10.47 37.21 20.21
C GLY A 1131 -10.12 36.39 18.97
N ALA A 1132 -9.27 36.89 18.08
CA ALA A 1132 -8.76 36.12 16.94
C ALA A 1132 -7.91 34.91 17.36
N ARG A 1133 -7.38 34.92 18.58
CA ARG A 1133 -6.75 33.80 19.26
C ARG A 1133 -7.31 33.69 20.68
N GLY A 1134 -7.52 32.47 21.16
CA GLY A 1134 -7.97 32.23 22.54
C GLY A 1134 -9.46 32.46 22.82
N ALA A 1135 -10.30 32.62 21.79
CA ALA A 1135 -11.76 32.65 21.96
C ALA A 1135 -12.41 31.25 21.87
N ASP A 1136 -11.73 30.24 21.30
CA ASP A 1136 -12.26 28.88 21.18
C ASP A 1136 -12.31 28.20 22.57
N PRO A 1137 -13.46 27.65 22.99
CA PRO A 1137 -13.61 27.02 24.30
C PRO A 1137 -12.77 25.75 24.48
N ARG A 1138 -12.23 25.17 23.39
CA ARG A 1138 -11.27 24.05 23.47
C ARG A 1138 -9.86 24.50 23.84
N ASP A 1139 -9.50 25.77 23.65
CA ASP A 1139 -8.15 26.31 23.87
C ASP A 1139 -8.03 27.01 25.23
N THR A 1140 -8.03 26.23 26.31
CA THR A 1140 -7.96 26.73 27.71
C THR A 1140 -6.77 27.65 27.96
N THR A 1141 -5.58 27.24 27.51
CA THR A 1141 -4.35 28.07 27.58
C THR A 1141 -4.46 29.35 26.76
N GLY A 1142 -5.14 29.32 25.61
CA GLY A 1142 -5.41 30.50 24.81
C GLY A 1142 -6.40 31.45 25.48
N GLN A 1143 -7.44 30.94 26.14
CA GLN A 1143 -8.41 31.73 26.89
C GLN A 1143 -7.77 32.46 28.06
N GLN A 1144 -6.85 31.81 28.78
CA GLN A 1144 -6.06 32.45 29.83
C GLN A 1144 -5.25 33.61 29.25
N MET A 1145 -4.54 33.42 28.14
CA MET A 1145 -3.80 34.50 27.49
C MET A 1145 -4.70 35.61 26.92
N ALA A 1146 -5.89 35.27 26.43
CA ALA A 1146 -6.87 36.27 25.98
C ALA A 1146 -7.37 37.13 27.14
N ALA A 1147 -7.60 36.55 28.32
CA ALA A 1147 -7.94 37.29 29.53
C ALA A 1147 -6.79 38.22 29.95
N MET A 1148 -5.55 37.71 29.96
CA MET A 1148 -4.36 38.50 30.27
C MET A 1148 -4.15 39.67 29.31
N ALA A 1149 -4.24 39.43 28.00
CA ALA A 1149 -4.08 40.48 26.99
C ALA A 1149 -5.14 41.59 27.09
N LYS A 1150 -6.35 41.27 27.58
CA LYS A 1150 -7.44 42.24 27.80
C LYS A 1150 -7.23 43.10 29.06
N THR A 1151 -6.34 42.72 29.98
CA THR A 1151 -5.99 43.56 31.14
C THR A 1151 -5.14 44.78 30.74
N LEU A 1152 -4.51 44.74 29.55
CA LEU A 1152 -3.70 45.84 29.04
C LEU A 1152 -4.62 46.91 28.43
N PRO A 1153 -4.47 48.18 28.84
CA PRO A 1153 -5.48 49.22 28.58
C PRO A 1153 -5.58 49.63 27.11
N ASP A 1154 -4.48 49.64 26.37
CA ASP A 1154 -4.42 50.14 24.99
C ASP A 1154 -3.26 49.52 24.19
N ASP A 1155 -3.11 49.96 22.93
CA ASP A 1155 -2.08 49.47 22.03
C ASP A 1155 -0.68 49.96 22.41
N GLN A 1156 -0.56 51.09 23.13
CA GLN A 1156 0.73 51.59 23.61
C GLN A 1156 1.25 50.70 24.74
N ALA A 1157 0.38 50.26 25.66
CA ALA A 1157 0.74 49.31 26.70
C ALA A 1157 1.23 47.97 26.13
N LEU A 1158 0.66 47.51 25.00
CA LEU A 1158 1.15 46.33 24.28
C LEU A 1158 2.57 46.55 23.74
N GLN A 1159 2.84 47.71 23.13
CA GLN A 1159 4.16 48.04 22.59
C GLN A 1159 5.21 48.18 23.71
N ASP A 1160 4.86 48.84 24.81
CA ASP A 1160 5.72 49.01 25.98
C ASP A 1160 6.07 47.64 26.61
N LEU A 1161 5.08 46.77 26.83
CA LEU A 1161 5.27 45.40 27.34
C LEU A 1161 6.22 44.59 26.46
N VAL A 1162 5.98 44.60 25.14
CA VAL A 1162 6.77 43.84 24.18
C VAL A 1162 8.21 44.38 24.07
N ALA A 1163 8.39 45.70 24.13
CA ALA A 1163 9.72 46.33 24.17
C ALA A 1163 10.51 45.88 25.42
N TYR A 1164 9.84 45.76 26.57
CA TYR A 1164 10.46 45.19 27.77
C TYR A 1164 10.81 43.70 27.60
N ILE A 1165 9.91 42.86 27.08
CA ILE A 1165 10.18 41.43 26.85
C ILE A 1165 11.39 41.24 25.90
N HIS A 1166 11.50 42.07 24.87
CA HIS A 1166 12.64 42.05 23.95
C HIS A 1166 13.97 42.41 24.62
N SER A 1167 13.95 43.19 25.71
CA SER A 1167 15.14 43.53 26.49
C SER A 1167 15.62 42.38 27.40
N LEU A 1168 14.82 41.34 27.59
CA LEU A 1168 15.21 40.15 28.35
C LEU A 1168 16.18 39.31 27.52
N THR A 1169 17.39 39.07 28.04
CA THR A 1169 18.50 38.40 27.32
C THR A 1169 18.16 36.97 26.92
N ALA A 1170 18.70 36.54 25.77
CA ALA A 1170 18.47 35.21 25.21
C ALA A 1170 19.38 34.09 25.77
N GLU A 1171 20.33 34.39 26.67
CA GLU A 1171 21.27 33.40 27.25
C GLU A 1171 20.61 32.45 28.28
#